data_AF-A0A931JZ76-F1
#
_entry.id   AF-A0A931JZ76-F1
#
_cell.length_a   1.000
_cell.length_b   1.000
_cell.length_c   1.000
_cell.angle_alpha   90.00
_cell.angle_beta   90.00
_cell.angle_gamma   90.00
#
_symmetry.space_group_name_H-M   'P 1'
#
loop_
_entity.id
_entity.type
_entity.pdbx_description
1 polymer ?
#
loop_
_entity_poly.entity_id
_entity_poly.type
_entity_poly.pdbx_seq_one_letter_code
_entity_poly.pdbx_strand_id
1 'polypeptide(L)'
;MRTRFVKGAPLAGALLFLCAGHAAGQTVITWAGGTGSWSDMAQWSPMTVPNNAGPNTFDAVIGGSGTFMITLDINPTIENFTFDNTGNAGLMSDNAAPRTLTVNQNFAASNGVTINGGSGANKSNLTVNGITDLGSGNYQGFATFQANGIINYNPTTTVCEIDDSDVVHNDGHANIMGTQDIVLGNNTTLTNMASCTMTISNDQQIRWNNSGTRSTLTNNGMLIRDTGAATASISGVTFANTGTVETRTGTLSVDQLVTTGSTLSGGTYRIMGGSFNASTANGNMITTNAATVEFGAGSGTFTAFNSVTTNAPAGTLRVSGGRTYTTGGSLQNDGLVDVQASSTLAIPSGSTLTNVSGSTLTGGTFMVAGTLQAQNLSGISTIASTVMLNGTGSQIVNLANTDALTNVATIASGGELGVLNGRNFTTASDLTLGTTGMLRVGTGSNFTVNGTITNFASGTITDGQLSVAGRLQFNDADINTVAANLTLNDAGAQIVDQNNQDAFRNLNTVTAAGSLSISDGRNLSTSGALANAGALNVGAAGSAATTLSVSGALNQTAGSTTLANGTISATGGFNLMGGTLNGNGSINGNIVSNGVISPGASPGLLAVTGNLQQMQDSALNIQIGGLNRGIAQNGYDALDISGALTFDNAAAGSLNVSLIDGFAPAYGQSFEIITFASRDGLFASLNGLQINSALHFEVVYSATDITLVVVPAPGVLGVGALAGLAALRRRR
;
A
#
# COMPACT_ATOMS: atom_id res chain seq x y z
N MET A 1 37.98 21.11 -25.06
CA MET A 1 39.29 21.23 -25.74
C MET A 1 39.48 19.98 -26.60
N ARG A 2 39.77 20.16 -27.91
CA ARG A 2 39.82 19.10 -28.94
C ARG A 2 41.04 18.17 -28.81
N THR A 3 40.91 16.98 -29.44
CA THR A 3 41.90 16.11 -30.16
C THR A 3 42.22 14.76 -29.49
N ARG A 4 42.43 13.61 -30.17
CA ARG A 4 42.63 13.22 -31.60
C ARG A 4 42.50 11.67 -31.71
N PHE A 5 42.05 11.16 -32.85
CA PHE A 5 42.20 9.76 -33.31
C PHE A 5 43.67 9.44 -33.70
N VAL A 6 44.11 8.16 -33.64
CA VAL A 6 44.67 7.35 -34.75
C VAL A 6 44.76 5.82 -34.43
N LYS A 7 44.23 5.05 -35.39
CA LYS A 7 44.25 3.62 -35.85
C LYS A 7 45.36 2.59 -35.50
N GLY A 8 44.94 1.30 -35.49
CA GLY A 8 45.51 0.17 -36.28
C GLY A 8 45.85 -1.15 -35.55
N ALA A 9 44.96 -2.16 -35.45
CA ALA A 9 44.81 -3.42 -36.25
C ALA A 9 45.51 -4.68 -35.64
N PRO A 10 45.18 -5.98 -35.94
CA PRO A 10 44.04 -6.61 -36.63
C PRO A 10 43.40 -7.88 -35.93
N LEU A 11 42.42 -8.45 -36.62
CA LEU A 11 41.58 -9.66 -36.46
C LEU A 11 42.16 -10.95 -35.82
N ALA A 12 41.30 -11.65 -35.06
CA ALA A 12 41.12 -13.11 -35.12
C ALA A 12 39.65 -13.47 -34.83
N GLY A 13 39.04 -14.29 -35.69
CA GLY A 13 37.60 -14.52 -35.77
C GLY A 13 37.05 -15.57 -34.80
N ALA A 14 35.78 -15.36 -34.43
CA ALA A 14 34.91 -16.41 -33.92
C ALA A 14 33.59 -16.33 -34.70
N LEU A 15 33.30 -17.42 -35.40
CA LEU A 15 32.13 -17.64 -36.24
C LEU A 15 30.89 -17.78 -35.33
N LEU A 16 30.12 -16.71 -35.14
CA LEU A 16 28.76 -16.81 -34.59
C LEU A 16 27.79 -17.00 -35.76
N PHE A 17 27.06 -18.11 -35.75
CA PHE A 17 25.86 -18.31 -36.58
C PHE A 17 24.80 -17.29 -36.15
N LEU A 18 24.85 -16.09 -36.74
CA LEU A 18 23.71 -15.18 -36.81
C LEU A 18 22.67 -15.85 -37.72
N CYS A 19 21.55 -16.29 -37.14
CA CYS A 19 20.31 -16.33 -37.91
C CYS A 19 20.09 -14.91 -38.43
N ALA A 20 20.26 -14.72 -39.74
CA ALA A 20 19.86 -13.50 -40.41
C ALA A 20 18.34 -13.40 -40.27
N GLY A 21 17.88 -12.66 -39.26
CA GLY A 21 16.58 -12.03 -39.33
C GLY A 21 16.59 -11.21 -40.60
N HIS A 22 15.72 -11.56 -41.56
CA HIS A 22 15.54 -10.78 -42.75
C HIS A 22 15.15 -9.38 -42.29
N ALA A 23 16.02 -8.39 -42.50
CA ALA A 23 15.62 -6.99 -42.36
C ALA A 23 14.53 -6.77 -43.41
N ALA A 24 13.28 -6.65 -42.95
CA ALA A 24 12.18 -6.37 -43.85
C ALA A 24 12.47 -5.04 -44.56
N GLY A 25 12.36 -5.00 -45.88
CA GLY A 25 12.60 -3.78 -46.64
C GLY A 25 11.49 -2.78 -46.38
N GLN A 26 11.77 -1.72 -45.62
CA GLN A 26 10.82 -0.62 -45.42
C GLN A 26 10.58 0.10 -46.76
N THR A 27 9.34 0.14 -47.20
CA THR A 27 8.94 0.65 -48.51
C THR A 27 7.93 1.77 -48.35
N VAL A 28 8.26 2.97 -48.84
CA VAL A 28 7.29 4.06 -48.96
C VAL A 28 6.38 3.78 -50.15
N ILE A 29 5.07 3.82 -49.92
CA ILE A 29 4.05 3.53 -50.92
C ILE A 29 2.95 4.60 -50.90
N THR A 30 2.71 5.22 -52.06
CA THR A 30 1.81 6.37 -52.17
C THR A 30 0.54 6.01 -52.92
N TRP A 31 -0.61 6.49 -52.44
CA TRP A 31 -1.85 6.41 -53.18
C TRP A 31 -1.77 7.31 -54.43
N ALA A 32 -1.73 6.68 -55.60
CA ALA A 32 -1.65 7.35 -56.90
C ALA A 32 -3.02 7.39 -57.62
N GLY A 33 -4.02 6.74 -57.03
CA GLY A 33 -5.37 6.58 -57.54
C GLY A 33 -6.34 7.72 -57.24
N GLY A 34 -7.55 7.61 -57.82
CA GLY A 34 -8.71 8.42 -57.47
C GLY A 34 -9.56 7.75 -56.39
N THR A 35 -10.88 7.76 -56.58
CA THR A 35 -11.79 6.95 -55.74
C THR A 35 -11.58 5.46 -56.06
N GLY A 36 -11.41 4.63 -55.04
CA GLY A 36 -11.07 3.21 -55.22
C GLY A 36 -11.04 2.42 -53.91
N SER A 37 -10.65 1.15 -53.98
CA SER A 37 -10.54 0.25 -52.81
C SER A 37 -9.09 0.04 -52.43
N TRP A 38 -8.80 -0.08 -51.13
CA TRP A 38 -7.45 -0.25 -50.59
C TRP A 38 -6.76 -1.49 -51.18
N SER A 39 -7.53 -2.56 -51.43
CA SER A 39 -7.01 -3.80 -52.00
C SER A 39 -6.66 -3.72 -53.50
N ASP A 40 -6.97 -2.63 -54.20
CA ASP A 40 -6.64 -2.48 -55.63
C ASP A 40 -5.19 -1.99 -55.79
N MET A 41 -4.29 -2.92 -56.13
CA MET A 41 -2.86 -2.64 -56.33
C MET A 41 -2.58 -1.58 -57.42
N ALA A 42 -3.50 -1.35 -58.36
CA ALA A 42 -3.33 -0.33 -59.40
C ALA A 42 -3.48 1.10 -58.86
N GLN A 43 -4.07 1.27 -57.68
CA GLN A 43 -4.22 2.57 -57.01
C GLN A 43 -2.99 2.99 -56.19
N TRP A 44 -2.03 2.09 -56.01
CA TRP A 44 -0.81 2.32 -55.23
C TRP A 44 0.42 2.45 -56.14
N SER A 45 1.38 3.27 -55.72
CA SER A 45 2.68 3.43 -56.37
C SER A 45 3.82 3.28 -55.35
N PRO A 46 4.74 2.30 -55.53
CA PRO A 46 4.71 1.24 -56.54
C PRO A 46 3.47 0.34 -56.44
N MET A 47 3.07 -0.34 -57.53
CA MET A 47 1.85 -1.17 -57.62
C MET A 47 1.89 -2.38 -56.67
N THR A 48 1.53 -2.20 -55.41
CA THR A 48 1.51 -3.21 -54.36
C THR A 48 0.47 -2.82 -53.31
N VAL A 49 -0.22 -3.78 -52.70
CA VAL A 49 -1.17 -3.47 -51.61
C VAL A 49 -0.38 -3.38 -50.30
N PRO A 50 -0.42 -2.24 -49.58
CA PRO A 50 0.23 -2.12 -48.27
C PRO A 50 -0.53 -2.96 -47.22
N ASN A 51 0.11 -4.03 -46.72
CA ASN A 51 -0.49 -4.94 -45.74
C ASN A 51 0.52 -5.73 -44.86
N ASN A 52 1.82 -5.43 -44.88
CA ASN A 52 2.88 -6.11 -44.07
C ASN A 52 2.81 -7.68 -44.01
N ALA A 53 2.08 -8.34 -44.91
CA ALA A 53 1.78 -9.77 -44.85
C ALA A 53 2.90 -10.63 -45.49
N GLY A 54 4.08 -10.04 -45.70
CA GLY A 54 5.23 -10.62 -46.43
C GLY A 54 6.55 -10.01 -45.94
N PRO A 55 7.65 -10.08 -46.73
CA PRO A 55 8.98 -9.64 -46.29
C PRO A 55 9.16 -8.12 -46.23
N ASN A 56 8.16 -7.33 -46.64
CA ASN A 56 8.24 -5.88 -46.70
C ASN A 56 7.36 -5.26 -45.62
N THR A 57 7.85 -4.18 -45.03
CA THR A 57 7.05 -3.27 -44.19
C THR A 57 6.74 -2.00 -44.98
N PHE A 58 5.55 -1.44 -44.81
CA PHE A 58 5.08 -0.33 -45.65
C PHE A 58 4.87 0.96 -44.86
N ASP A 59 5.40 2.06 -45.38
CA ASP A 59 5.02 3.42 -45.01
C ASP A 59 3.98 3.91 -46.04
N ALA A 60 2.70 3.79 -45.70
CA ALA A 60 1.61 4.16 -46.58
C ALA A 60 1.31 5.67 -46.51
N VAL A 61 1.32 6.33 -47.66
CA VAL A 61 1.12 7.78 -47.79
C VAL A 61 -0.06 8.07 -48.72
N ILE A 62 -1.03 8.83 -48.24
CA ILE A 62 -2.10 9.39 -49.05
C ILE A 62 -1.96 10.91 -49.00
N GLY A 63 -1.76 11.56 -50.14
CA GLY A 63 -1.66 13.02 -50.19
C GLY A 63 -1.97 13.65 -51.53
N GLY A 64 -1.77 14.96 -51.65
CA GLY A 64 -2.06 15.73 -52.87
C GLY A 64 -3.16 16.80 -52.66
N SER A 65 -3.93 17.08 -53.72
CA SER A 65 -4.93 18.17 -53.76
C SER A 65 -6.27 17.79 -54.40
N GLY A 66 -6.66 16.51 -54.29
CA GLY A 66 -7.85 15.94 -54.95
C GLY A 66 -9.05 15.72 -54.03
N THR A 67 -10.22 15.48 -54.62
CA THR A 67 -11.43 15.01 -53.93
C THR A 67 -11.72 13.57 -54.33
N PHE A 68 -11.60 12.63 -53.40
CA PHE A 68 -11.77 11.19 -53.68
C PHE A 68 -11.99 10.39 -52.39
N MET A 69 -12.58 9.21 -52.52
CA MET A 69 -12.80 8.31 -51.38
C MET A 69 -12.09 6.97 -51.56
N ILE A 70 -11.35 6.55 -50.53
CA ILE A 70 -10.68 5.26 -50.47
C ILE A 70 -11.54 4.34 -49.59
N THR A 71 -11.88 3.16 -50.11
CA THR A 71 -12.62 2.15 -49.35
C THR A 71 -11.64 1.19 -48.67
N LEU A 72 -11.68 1.08 -47.35
CA LEU A 72 -10.97 0.08 -46.57
C LEU A 72 -11.78 -1.22 -46.60
N ASP A 73 -11.40 -2.14 -47.48
CA ASP A 73 -12.10 -3.40 -47.76
C ASP A 73 -11.35 -4.65 -47.25
N ILE A 74 -10.19 -4.44 -46.63
CA ILE A 74 -9.36 -5.48 -46.01
C ILE A 74 -8.95 -5.07 -44.58
N ASN A 75 -8.20 -5.93 -43.88
CA ASN A 75 -7.61 -5.64 -42.57
C ASN A 75 -6.10 -5.38 -42.71
N PRO A 76 -5.66 -4.18 -43.14
CA PRO A 76 -4.26 -3.94 -43.41
C PRO A 76 -3.45 -3.76 -42.12
N THR A 77 -2.26 -4.37 -42.08
CA THR A 77 -1.19 -3.97 -41.15
C THR A 77 -0.11 -3.19 -41.91
N ILE A 78 0.28 -2.02 -41.41
CA ILE A 78 1.31 -1.16 -42.02
C ILE A 78 2.26 -0.63 -40.94
N GLU A 79 3.42 -0.13 -41.36
CA GLU A 79 4.43 0.39 -40.45
C GLU A 79 4.15 1.84 -40.06
N ASN A 80 4.03 2.72 -41.05
CA ASN A 80 3.64 4.11 -40.86
C ASN A 80 2.47 4.46 -41.78
N PHE A 81 1.63 5.41 -41.35
CA PHE A 81 0.52 5.95 -42.11
C PHE A 81 0.56 7.47 -42.10
N THR A 82 0.54 8.09 -43.27
CA THR A 82 0.41 9.55 -43.41
C THR A 82 -0.74 9.87 -44.34
N PHE A 83 -1.71 10.65 -43.87
CA PHE A 83 -2.82 11.15 -44.65
C PHE A 83 -2.83 12.68 -44.65
N ASP A 84 -2.28 13.26 -45.71
CA ASP A 84 -2.08 14.69 -45.85
C ASP A 84 -2.56 15.18 -47.22
N ASN A 85 -3.86 15.48 -47.32
CA ASN A 85 -4.48 15.94 -48.57
C ASN A 85 -5.09 17.33 -48.38
N THR A 86 -4.82 18.22 -49.31
CA THR A 86 -5.33 19.61 -49.30
C THR A 86 -6.71 19.76 -49.95
N GLY A 87 -7.24 18.70 -50.58
CA GLY A 87 -8.61 18.57 -51.06
C GLY A 87 -9.46 17.64 -50.16
N ASN A 88 -10.73 17.45 -50.51
CA ASN A 88 -11.67 16.64 -49.73
C ASN A 88 -11.49 15.13 -49.99
N ALA A 89 -10.40 14.57 -49.47
CA ALA A 89 -10.14 13.14 -49.54
C ALA A 89 -10.53 12.44 -48.23
N GLY A 90 -11.01 11.20 -48.34
CA GLY A 90 -11.27 10.39 -47.15
C GLY A 90 -11.04 8.89 -47.31
N LEU A 91 -10.85 8.23 -46.18
CA LEU A 91 -10.76 6.77 -46.03
C LEU A 91 -12.02 6.30 -45.32
N MET A 92 -12.78 5.38 -45.92
CA MET A 92 -14.03 4.88 -45.36
C MET A 92 -14.03 3.36 -45.28
N SER A 93 -14.63 2.80 -44.23
CA SER A 93 -14.98 1.38 -44.19
C SER A 93 -15.92 1.00 -45.35
N ASP A 94 -15.76 -0.22 -45.87
CA ASP A 94 -16.70 -0.84 -46.82
C ASP A 94 -18.11 -1.07 -46.23
N ASN A 95 -18.28 -0.91 -44.91
CA ASN A 95 -19.51 -1.19 -44.15
C ASN A 95 -20.08 -2.61 -44.35
N ALA A 96 -19.31 -3.54 -44.92
CA ALA A 96 -19.73 -4.92 -45.12
C ALA A 96 -19.53 -5.75 -43.85
N ALA A 97 -18.41 -5.52 -43.17
CA ALA A 97 -18.07 -6.06 -41.86
C ALA A 97 -17.04 -5.14 -41.17
N PRO A 98 -16.90 -5.20 -39.84
CA PRO A 98 -15.84 -4.48 -39.13
C PRO A 98 -14.46 -4.79 -39.72
N ARG A 99 -13.72 -3.76 -40.11
CA ARG A 99 -12.31 -3.85 -40.55
C ARG A 99 -11.36 -3.36 -39.46
N THR A 100 -10.10 -3.70 -39.54
CA THR A 100 -9.05 -3.15 -38.64
C THR A 100 -7.86 -2.68 -39.47
N LEU A 101 -7.54 -1.40 -39.36
CA LEU A 101 -6.26 -0.84 -39.80
C LEU A 101 -5.30 -0.84 -38.60
N THR A 102 -4.20 -1.58 -38.71
CA THR A 102 -3.14 -1.61 -37.71
C THR A 102 -1.91 -0.87 -38.21
N VAL A 103 -1.45 0.11 -37.43
CA VAL A 103 -0.22 0.89 -37.68
C VAL A 103 0.80 0.57 -36.59
N ASN A 104 1.91 -0.04 -36.95
CA ASN A 104 2.92 -0.49 -35.98
C ASN A 104 3.72 0.67 -35.37
N GLN A 105 3.92 1.74 -36.11
CA GLN A 105 4.65 2.93 -35.68
C GLN A 105 3.76 4.17 -35.80
N ASN A 106 4.06 5.08 -36.71
CA ASN A 106 3.50 6.43 -36.66
C ASN A 106 2.28 6.58 -37.57
N PHE A 107 1.24 7.18 -37.02
CA PHE A 107 0.06 7.62 -37.73
C PHE A 107 0.03 9.15 -37.72
N ALA A 108 -0.17 9.79 -38.87
CA ALA A 108 -0.33 11.24 -38.98
C ALA A 108 -1.45 11.58 -39.96
N ALA A 109 -2.35 12.49 -39.55
CA ALA A 109 -3.36 13.04 -40.43
C ALA A 109 -3.49 14.56 -40.28
N SER A 110 -3.62 15.26 -41.41
CA SER A 110 -3.59 16.73 -41.48
C SER A 110 -4.56 17.26 -42.53
N ASN A 111 -4.73 18.60 -42.57
CA ASN A 111 -5.49 19.29 -43.61
C ASN A 111 -6.99 18.91 -43.74
N GLY A 112 -7.65 18.54 -42.64
CA GLY A 112 -9.11 18.31 -42.66
C GLY A 112 -9.54 16.99 -43.30
N VAL A 113 -8.61 16.06 -43.54
CA VAL A 113 -8.93 14.74 -44.11
C VAL A 113 -9.94 13.98 -43.25
N THR A 114 -10.83 13.23 -43.91
CA THR A 114 -11.85 12.44 -43.22
C THR A 114 -11.48 10.97 -43.17
N ILE A 115 -11.50 10.36 -41.99
CA ILE A 115 -11.34 8.92 -41.81
C ILE A 115 -12.56 8.38 -41.08
N ASN A 116 -13.33 7.54 -41.76
CA ASN A 116 -14.61 7.03 -41.30
C ASN A 116 -14.56 5.51 -41.12
N GLY A 117 -14.65 5.05 -39.89
CA GLY A 117 -14.70 3.64 -39.50
C GLY A 117 -16.00 2.93 -39.89
N GLY A 118 -17.02 3.61 -40.37
CA GLY A 118 -18.31 3.04 -40.74
C GLY A 118 -19.43 3.43 -39.79
N SER A 119 -20.53 2.66 -39.78
CA SER A 119 -21.71 2.98 -38.96
C SER A 119 -22.39 1.74 -38.38
N GLY A 120 -23.17 1.95 -37.31
CA GLY A 120 -23.96 0.89 -36.68
C GLY A 120 -23.11 -0.29 -36.17
N ALA A 121 -23.52 -1.52 -36.49
CA ALA A 121 -22.80 -2.74 -36.09
C ALA A 121 -21.51 -3.00 -36.90
N ASN A 122 -21.28 -2.25 -37.98
CA ASN A 122 -20.17 -2.48 -38.92
C ASN A 122 -19.04 -1.45 -38.75
N LYS A 123 -19.02 -0.72 -37.63
CA LYS A 123 -17.92 0.17 -37.30
C LYS A 123 -16.59 -0.61 -37.21
N SER A 124 -15.55 -0.02 -37.77
CA SER A 124 -14.20 -0.56 -37.91
C SER A 124 -13.29 -0.02 -36.81
N ASN A 125 -12.10 -0.62 -36.70
CA ASN A 125 -11.10 -0.28 -35.70
C ASN A 125 -9.86 0.37 -36.34
N LEU A 126 -9.24 1.26 -35.57
CA LEU A 126 -7.90 1.78 -35.83
C LEU A 126 -7.02 1.46 -34.61
N THR A 127 -5.90 0.77 -34.82
CA THR A 127 -4.92 0.49 -33.76
C THR A 127 -3.58 1.08 -34.17
N VAL A 128 -3.02 1.95 -33.34
CA VAL A 128 -1.70 2.56 -33.56
C VAL A 128 -0.79 2.22 -32.39
N ASN A 129 0.34 1.58 -32.67
CA ASN A 129 1.31 1.14 -31.66
C ASN A 129 2.44 2.16 -31.40
N GLY A 130 2.68 3.09 -32.32
CA GLY A 130 3.62 4.20 -32.14
C GLY A 130 2.92 5.55 -31.96
N ILE A 131 3.49 6.62 -32.51
CA ILE A 131 2.99 7.97 -32.31
C ILE A 131 1.77 8.22 -33.20
N THR A 132 0.67 8.69 -32.63
CA THR A 132 -0.53 9.13 -33.32
C THR A 132 -0.58 10.66 -33.32
N ASP A 133 -0.43 11.32 -34.46
CA ASP A 133 -0.70 12.75 -34.60
C ASP A 133 -2.04 12.95 -35.34
N LEU A 134 -3.03 13.48 -34.61
CA LEU A 134 -4.36 13.66 -35.17
C LEU A 134 -4.50 14.94 -36.00
N GLY A 135 -3.56 15.88 -35.85
CA GLY A 135 -3.60 17.19 -36.54
C GLY A 135 -4.99 17.82 -36.54
N SER A 136 -5.39 18.35 -37.71
CA SER A 136 -6.71 18.92 -37.98
C SER A 136 -7.62 17.94 -38.75
N GLY A 137 -7.56 16.64 -38.45
CA GLY A 137 -8.36 15.60 -39.12
C GLY A 137 -9.80 15.48 -38.61
N ASN A 138 -10.64 14.76 -39.38
CA ASN A 138 -12.00 14.38 -39.00
C ASN A 138 -12.11 12.85 -38.88
N TYR A 139 -12.39 12.34 -37.69
CA TYR A 139 -12.40 10.92 -37.34
C TYR A 139 -13.81 10.50 -36.95
N GLN A 140 -14.42 9.57 -37.68
CA GLN A 140 -15.83 9.25 -37.49
C GLN A 140 -16.07 7.74 -37.42
N GLY A 141 -17.06 7.30 -36.64
CA GLY A 141 -17.62 5.96 -36.77
C GLY A 141 -16.67 4.80 -36.43
N PHE A 142 -15.70 5.01 -35.54
CA PHE A 142 -14.84 3.92 -35.08
C PHE A 142 -15.49 3.15 -33.93
N ALA A 143 -15.46 1.82 -34.01
CA ALA A 143 -15.82 0.98 -32.87
C ALA A 143 -14.75 1.11 -31.78
N THR A 144 -13.49 1.19 -32.18
CA THR A 144 -12.38 1.57 -31.30
C THR A 144 -11.26 2.22 -32.11
N PHE A 145 -10.80 3.37 -31.65
CA PHE A 145 -9.52 3.96 -32.01
C PHE A 145 -8.58 3.80 -30.82
N GLN A 146 -7.72 2.78 -30.89
CA GLN A 146 -6.75 2.48 -29.84
C GLN A 146 -5.38 3.08 -30.17
N ALA A 147 -4.90 3.98 -29.30
CA ALA A 147 -3.53 4.47 -29.30
C ALA A 147 -2.74 3.79 -28.18
N ASN A 148 -1.83 2.89 -28.54
CA ASN A 148 -0.92 2.20 -27.63
C ASN A 148 0.43 2.91 -27.46
N GLY A 149 0.64 4.02 -28.18
CA GLY A 149 1.78 4.92 -28.03
C GLY A 149 1.32 6.35 -27.72
N ILE A 150 2.21 7.33 -27.94
CA ILE A 150 1.88 8.74 -27.72
C ILE A 150 0.79 9.18 -28.69
N ILE A 151 -0.24 9.88 -28.21
CA ILE A 151 -1.23 10.55 -29.05
C ILE A 151 -1.12 12.06 -28.90
N ASN A 152 -1.02 12.77 -30.02
CA ASN A 152 -0.91 14.22 -30.09
C ASN A 152 -2.20 14.78 -30.72
N TYR A 153 -2.90 15.59 -29.93
CA TYR A 153 -3.96 16.46 -30.40
C TYR A 153 -3.36 17.83 -30.72
N ASN A 154 -2.98 18.02 -31.98
CA ASN A 154 -2.33 19.23 -32.46
C ASN A 154 -3.05 19.90 -33.66
N PRO A 155 -4.35 20.21 -33.56
CA PRO A 155 -5.04 20.94 -34.61
C PRO A 155 -4.53 22.39 -34.68
N THR A 156 -4.00 22.77 -35.85
CA THR A 156 -3.38 24.10 -36.07
C THR A 156 -4.05 24.93 -37.16
N THR A 157 -4.79 24.31 -38.07
CA THR A 157 -5.47 25.01 -39.18
C THR A 157 -6.99 25.07 -38.96
N THR A 158 -7.61 23.92 -38.73
CA THR A 158 -9.01 23.76 -38.36
C THR A 158 -9.13 22.91 -37.10
N VAL A 159 -10.35 22.74 -36.58
CA VAL A 159 -10.60 21.84 -35.44
C VAL A 159 -10.20 20.40 -35.77
N CYS A 160 -9.88 19.62 -34.75
CA CYS A 160 -9.89 18.16 -34.82
C CYS A 160 -11.29 17.68 -34.44
N GLU A 161 -11.98 16.97 -35.32
CA GLU A 161 -13.34 16.48 -35.07
C GLU A 161 -13.33 14.97 -34.86
N ILE A 162 -14.00 14.49 -33.81
CA ILE A 162 -14.15 13.08 -33.49
C ILE A 162 -15.62 12.78 -33.22
N ASP A 163 -16.26 12.03 -34.12
CA ASP A 163 -17.70 11.72 -34.06
C ASP A 163 -17.95 10.22 -33.95
N ASP A 164 -18.92 9.81 -33.12
CA ASP A 164 -19.39 8.43 -32.97
C ASP A 164 -18.26 7.39 -32.86
N SER A 165 -17.22 7.74 -32.11
CA SER A 165 -15.98 6.97 -32.02
C SER A 165 -15.50 6.79 -30.58
N ASP A 166 -14.99 5.59 -30.27
CA ASP A 166 -14.39 5.29 -28.96
C ASP A 166 -12.86 5.38 -29.04
N VAL A 167 -12.29 6.48 -28.54
CA VAL A 167 -10.84 6.69 -28.51
C VAL A 167 -10.26 6.26 -27.17
N VAL A 168 -9.32 5.33 -27.20
CA VAL A 168 -8.67 4.77 -26.01
C VAL A 168 -7.21 5.16 -26.01
N HIS A 169 -6.82 5.96 -25.03
CA HIS A 169 -5.42 6.27 -24.72
C HIS A 169 -4.91 5.21 -23.76
N ASN A 170 -4.16 4.25 -24.29
CA ASN A 170 -3.60 3.15 -23.51
C ASN A 170 -2.23 3.55 -22.92
N ASP A 171 -1.27 2.63 -22.82
CA ASP A 171 0.04 2.93 -22.25
C ASP A 171 0.77 4.04 -23.03
N GLY A 172 1.10 5.16 -22.38
CA GLY A 172 1.75 6.29 -23.04
C GLY A 172 1.31 7.67 -22.54
N HIS A 173 1.46 8.67 -23.42
CA HIS A 173 1.12 10.07 -23.16
C HIS A 173 0.10 10.57 -24.18
N ALA A 174 -0.91 11.31 -23.72
CA ALA A 174 -1.83 12.04 -24.57
C ALA A 174 -1.56 13.54 -24.45
N ASN A 175 -1.10 14.19 -25.52
CA ASN A 175 -0.71 15.59 -25.49
C ASN A 175 -1.75 16.45 -26.21
N ILE A 176 -2.27 17.47 -25.55
CA ILE A 176 -3.21 18.44 -26.11
C ILE A 176 -2.51 19.80 -26.21
N MET A 177 -2.12 20.16 -27.44
CA MET A 177 -1.16 21.25 -27.69
C MET A 177 -1.54 22.18 -28.84
N GLY A 178 -2.54 21.83 -29.66
CA GLY A 178 -2.94 22.62 -30.83
C GLY A 178 -3.49 24.01 -30.51
N THR A 179 -3.65 24.84 -31.54
CA THR A 179 -4.20 26.20 -31.43
C THR A 179 -5.71 26.25 -31.67
N GLN A 180 -6.32 25.14 -32.05
CA GLN A 180 -7.76 25.00 -32.29
C GLN A 180 -8.40 23.98 -31.33
N ASP A 181 -9.73 23.95 -31.32
CA ASP A 181 -10.51 23.01 -30.50
C ASP A 181 -10.39 21.55 -30.95
N ILE A 182 -10.62 20.66 -29.99
CA ILE A 182 -11.02 19.27 -30.22
C ILE A 182 -12.55 19.22 -30.08
N VAL A 183 -13.24 18.81 -31.14
CA VAL A 183 -14.70 18.79 -31.22
C VAL A 183 -15.17 17.34 -31.17
N LEU A 184 -16.01 17.02 -30.19
CA LEU A 184 -16.58 15.69 -30.01
C LEU A 184 -18.03 15.67 -30.47
N GLY A 185 -18.37 14.64 -31.23
CA GLY A 185 -19.70 14.39 -31.78
C GLY A 185 -20.54 13.38 -31.00
N ASN A 186 -21.55 12.85 -31.66
CA ASN A 186 -22.55 11.94 -31.15
C ASN A 186 -21.90 10.72 -30.48
N ASN A 187 -22.12 10.53 -29.18
CA ASN A 187 -21.68 9.35 -28.43
C ASN A 187 -20.16 9.07 -28.47
N THR A 188 -19.33 10.07 -28.77
CA THR A 188 -17.87 9.93 -28.75
C THR A 188 -17.37 9.70 -27.33
N THR A 189 -16.43 8.76 -27.15
CA THR A 189 -15.73 8.58 -25.88
C THR A 189 -14.23 8.83 -26.02
N LEU A 190 -13.65 9.55 -25.06
CA LEU A 190 -12.20 9.68 -24.88
C LEU A 190 -11.83 9.03 -23.55
N THR A 191 -11.04 7.96 -23.56
CA THR A 191 -10.67 7.22 -22.34
C THR A 191 -9.17 7.30 -22.09
N ASN A 192 -8.78 8.03 -21.04
CA ASN A 192 -7.42 8.04 -20.51
C ASN A 192 -7.23 6.87 -19.54
N MET A 193 -6.56 5.80 -19.98
CA MET A 193 -6.38 4.58 -19.19
C MET A 193 -5.44 4.79 -18.00
N ALA A 194 -5.46 3.86 -17.03
CA ALA A 194 -4.75 4.03 -15.74
C ALA A 194 -3.24 4.26 -15.85
N SER A 195 -2.58 3.72 -16.88
CA SER A 195 -1.15 3.93 -17.15
C SER A 195 -0.84 5.20 -17.97
N CYS A 196 -1.87 5.89 -18.46
CA CYS A 196 -1.71 7.00 -19.40
C CYS A 196 -1.63 8.35 -18.67
N THR A 197 -0.75 9.22 -19.18
CA THR A 197 -0.69 10.64 -18.77
C THR A 197 -1.21 11.53 -19.89
N MET A 198 -2.37 12.14 -19.69
CA MET A 198 -2.92 13.17 -20.56
C MET A 198 -2.48 14.57 -20.09
N THR A 199 -1.83 15.36 -20.94
CA THR A 199 -1.36 16.70 -20.63
C THR A 199 -2.04 17.74 -21.53
N ILE A 200 -2.68 18.73 -20.91
CA ILE A 200 -3.29 19.89 -21.56
C ILE A 200 -2.35 21.10 -21.42
N SER A 201 -1.65 21.41 -22.50
CA SER A 201 -0.63 22.46 -22.56
C SER A 201 -1.11 23.74 -23.24
N ASN A 202 -2.23 23.68 -23.97
CA ASN A 202 -2.86 24.83 -24.62
C ASN A 202 -3.99 25.44 -23.75
N ASP A 203 -4.71 26.41 -24.32
CA ASP A 203 -5.85 27.12 -23.71
C ASP A 203 -7.14 26.93 -24.54
N GLN A 204 -7.26 25.81 -25.25
CA GLN A 204 -8.38 25.54 -26.17
C GLN A 204 -9.46 24.66 -25.52
N GLN A 205 -10.53 24.38 -26.27
CA GLN A 205 -11.63 23.55 -25.79
C GLN A 205 -11.52 22.09 -26.26
N ILE A 206 -11.86 21.15 -25.37
CA ILE A 206 -12.44 19.86 -25.73
C ILE A 206 -13.95 20.04 -25.58
N ARG A 207 -14.68 20.13 -26.69
CA ARG A 207 -16.09 20.53 -26.65
C ARG A 207 -17.02 19.57 -27.38
N TRP A 208 -18.19 19.34 -26.81
CA TRP A 208 -19.27 18.64 -27.50
C TRP A 208 -19.90 19.57 -28.55
N ASN A 209 -20.16 19.06 -29.75
CA ASN A 209 -20.79 19.82 -30.84
C ASN A 209 -22.31 19.96 -30.70
N ASN A 210 -22.88 19.49 -29.58
CA ASN A 210 -24.32 19.51 -29.29
C ASN A 210 -25.15 18.67 -30.29
N SER A 211 -24.53 17.67 -30.91
CA SER A 211 -25.17 16.70 -31.80
C SER A 211 -25.30 15.33 -31.12
N GLY A 212 -26.44 14.66 -31.34
CA GLY A 212 -26.68 13.31 -30.87
C GLY A 212 -26.62 13.14 -29.35
N THR A 213 -26.05 12.01 -28.91
CA THR A 213 -25.78 11.70 -27.51
C THR A 213 -24.53 12.43 -27.03
N ARG A 214 -24.54 12.94 -25.80
CA ARG A 214 -23.41 13.68 -25.23
C ARG A 214 -22.14 12.83 -25.16
N SER A 215 -21.03 13.39 -25.61
CA SER A 215 -19.72 12.75 -25.54
C SER A 215 -19.22 12.65 -24.09
N THR A 216 -18.32 11.69 -23.84
CA THR A 216 -17.74 11.45 -22.51
C THR A 216 -16.22 11.46 -22.56
N LEU A 217 -15.59 12.10 -21.59
CA LEU A 217 -14.17 11.96 -21.28
C LEU A 217 -14.03 11.24 -19.93
N THR A 218 -13.38 10.08 -19.95
CA THR A 218 -13.12 9.27 -18.76
C THR A 218 -11.63 9.32 -18.42
N ASN A 219 -11.30 9.82 -17.23
CA ASN A 219 -9.95 9.84 -16.70
C ASN A 219 -9.75 8.74 -15.66
N ASN A 220 -9.05 7.66 -16.04
CA ASN A 220 -8.60 6.60 -15.12
C ASN A 220 -7.11 6.73 -14.79
N GLY A 221 -6.33 7.43 -15.62
CA GLY A 221 -4.91 7.73 -15.43
C GLY A 221 -4.64 9.11 -14.82
N MET A 222 -3.61 9.80 -15.31
CA MET A 222 -3.26 11.15 -14.87
C MET A 222 -3.65 12.18 -15.94
N LEU A 223 -4.41 13.20 -15.56
CA LEU A 223 -4.74 14.37 -16.36
C LEU A 223 -4.03 15.60 -15.78
N ILE A 224 -3.16 16.24 -16.53
CA ILE A 224 -2.36 17.39 -16.10
C ILE A 224 -2.72 18.64 -16.88
N ARG A 225 -2.89 19.75 -16.18
CA ARG A 225 -2.85 21.10 -16.73
C ARG A 225 -1.50 21.75 -16.38
N ASP A 226 -0.58 21.91 -17.35
CA ASP A 226 0.85 22.15 -17.07
C ASP A 226 1.40 23.53 -17.49
N THR A 227 1.24 23.98 -18.74
CA THR A 227 2.00 25.14 -19.28
C THR A 227 1.19 26.34 -19.78
N GLY A 228 -0.13 26.26 -19.86
CA GLY A 228 -0.93 27.38 -20.32
C GLY A 228 -1.29 28.33 -19.17
N ALA A 229 -1.32 29.63 -19.46
CA ALA A 229 -1.60 30.65 -18.45
C ALA A 229 -3.11 30.95 -18.34
N ALA A 230 -3.90 30.65 -19.38
CA ALA A 230 -5.32 30.93 -19.41
C ALA A 230 -6.17 29.68 -19.12
N THR A 231 -7.43 29.69 -19.56
CA THR A 231 -8.39 28.61 -19.32
C THR A 231 -8.40 27.65 -20.48
N ALA A 232 -8.10 26.37 -20.23
CA ALA A 232 -8.51 25.27 -21.09
C ALA A 232 -9.86 24.72 -20.58
N SER A 233 -10.75 24.28 -21.46
CA SER A 233 -12.09 23.83 -21.05
C SER A 233 -12.51 22.50 -21.64
N ILE A 234 -13.11 21.65 -20.83
CA ILE A 234 -13.90 20.50 -21.24
C ILE A 234 -15.37 20.93 -21.16
N SER A 235 -15.97 21.27 -22.31
CA SER A 235 -17.27 21.95 -22.36
C SER A 235 -18.36 21.12 -23.03
N GLY A 236 -19.49 20.95 -22.34
CA GLY A 236 -20.60 20.11 -22.76
C GLY A 236 -20.27 18.62 -22.81
N VAL A 237 -19.10 18.18 -22.33
CA VAL A 237 -18.61 16.80 -22.36
C VAL A 237 -18.67 16.23 -20.95
N THR A 238 -19.36 15.11 -20.76
CA THR A 238 -19.42 14.42 -19.47
C THR A 238 -18.01 14.04 -19.02
N PHE A 239 -17.57 14.52 -17.85
CA PHE A 239 -16.23 14.26 -17.34
C PHE A 239 -16.28 13.35 -16.11
N ALA A 240 -15.85 12.10 -16.28
CA ALA A 240 -15.72 11.12 -15.22
C ALA A 240 -14.25 10.98 -14.81
N ASN A 241 -13.99 10.95 -13.50
CA ASN A 241 -12.63 10.84 -12.97
C ASN A 241 -12.55 9.76 -11.89
N THR A 242 -11.77 8.72 -12.16
CA THR A 242 -11.35 7.73 -11.16
C THR A 242 -9.83 7.77 -10.92
N GLY A 243 -9.08 8.39 -11.84
CA GLY A 243 -7.66 8.67 -11.74
C GLY A 243 -7.34 10.00 -11.04
N THR A 244 -6.29 10.67 -11.50
CA THR A 244 -5.80 11.95 -10.95
C THR A 244 -6.02 13.10 -11.91
N VAL A 245 -6.55 14.22 -11.42
CA VAL A 245 -6.52 15.53 -12.09
C VAL A 245 -5.54 16.42 -11.34
N GLU A 246 -4.53 16.95 -12.02
CA GLU A 246 -3.53 17.86 -11.42
C GLU A 246 -3.48 19.20 -12.17
N THR A 247 -3.68 20.30 -11.46
CA THR A 247 -3.63 21.65 -12.02
C THR A 247 -2.39 22.40 -11.55
N ARG A 248 -1.34 22.44 -12.38
CA ARG A 248 -0.06 23.09 -12.09
C ARG A 248 -0.03 24.57 -12.46
N THR A 249 -0.64 24.93 -13.59
CA THR A 249 -0.78 26.32 -14.07
C THR A 249 -2.15 26.55 -14.69
N GLY A 250 -2.48 27.81 -15.01
CA GLY A 250 -3.71 28.19 -15.69
C GLY A 250 -4.98 27.73 -14.99
N THR A 251 -6.07 27.64 -15.74
CA THR A 251 -7.32 27.02 -15.28
C THR A 251 -7.68 25.84 -16.18
N LEU A 252 -8.12 24.74 -15.59
CA LEU A 252 -8.88 23.68 -16.26
C LEU A 252 -10.35 23.86 -15.87
N SER A 253 -11.21 24.17 -16.84
CA SER A 253 -12.65 24.33 -16.65
C SER A 253 -13.41 23.09 -17.11
N VAL A 254 -14.35 22.59 -16.31
CA VAL A 254 -15.18 21.42 -16.63
C VAL A 254 -16.62 21.75 -16.27
N ASP A 255 -17.55 21.71 -17.22
CA ASP A 255 -18.94 22.09 -16.95
C ASP A 255 -19.89 20.90 -16.67
N GLN A 256 -19.41 19.66 -16.85
CA GLN A 256 -20.18 18.42 -16.65
C GLN A 256 -19.41 17.37 -15.83
N LEU A 257 -18.87 17.77 -14.66
CA LEU A 257 -18.22 16.84 -13.73
C LEU A 257 -19.24 15.82 -13.18
N VAL A 258 -18.91 14.54 -13.26
CA VAL A 258 -19.71 13.44 -12.71
C VAL A 258 -19.59 13.39 -11.19
N THR A 259 -20.74 13.36 -10.51
CA THR A 259 -20.84 13.20 -9.05
C THR A 259 -21.95 12.21 -8.69
N THR A 260 -21.91 11.67 -7.48
CA THR A 260 -23.03 10.87 -6.93
C THR A 260 -23.88 11.79 -6.05
N GLY A 261 -24.93 12.40 -6.62
CA GLY A 261 -25.68 13.46 -5.96
C GLY A 261 -24.82 14.71 -5.74
N SER A 262 -24.70 15.17 -4.48
CA SER A 262 -23.79 16.25 -4.06
C SER A 262 -22.43 15.75 -3.57
N THR A 263 -22.11 14.46 -3.79
CA THR A 263 -20.87 13.84 -3.36
C THR A 263 -19.86 13.76 -4.49
N LEU A 264 -18.69 14.36 -4.29
CA LEU A 264 -17.51 14.08 -5.11
C LEU A 264 -16.97 12.70 -4.73
N SER A 265 -17.23 11.71 -5.58
CA SER A 265 -16.93 10.30 -5.30
C SER A 265 -15.73 9.82 -6.09
N GLY A 266 -14.70 9.30 -5.41
CA GLY A 266 -13.54 8.68 -6.05
C GLY A 266 -12.60 9.66 -6.75
N GLY A 267 -11.47 9.13 -7.23
CA GLY A 267 -10.41 9.91 -7.88
C GLY A 267 -9.60 10.81 -6.95
N THR A 268 -8.59 11.43 -7.53
CA THR A 268 -7.70 12.40 -6.88
C THR A 268 -7.73 13.73 -7.63
N TYR A 269 -7.87 14.83 -6.91
CA TYR A 269 -7.85 16.20 -7.44
C TYR A 269 -6.75 17.00 -6.73
N ARG A 270 -5.67 17.30 -7.45
CA ARG A 270 -4.48 17.98 -6.95
C ARG A 270 -4.40 19.40 -7.50
N ILE A 271 -4.65 20.35 -6.63
CA ILE A 271 -4.73 21.77 -6.93
C ILE A 271 -3.43 22.43 -6.49
N MET A 272 -2.54 22.68 -7.45
CA MET A 272 -1.21 23.23 -7.22
C MET A 272 -1.23 24.74 -7.53
N GLY A 273 -0.39 25.20 -8.47
CA GLY A 273 -0.41 26.59 -8.94
C GLY A 273 -1.62 26.93 -9.81
N GLY A 274 -2.22 25.96 -10.50
CA GLY A 274 -3.36 26.13 -11.41
C GLY A 274 -4.71 25.86 -10.73
N SER A 275 -5.78 26.41 -11.30
CA SER A 275 -7.15 26.23 -10.79
C SER A 275 -7.92 25.13 -11.53
N PHE A 276 -8.81 24.45 -10.81
CA PHE A 276 -9.82 23.55 -11.36
C PHE A 276 -11.20 24.18 -11.17
N ASN A 277 -11.78 24.71 -12.25
CA ASN A 277 -13.11 25.30 -12.21
C ASN A 277 -14.14 24.27 -12.67
N ALA A 278 -14.91 23.68 -11.77
CA ALA A 278 -15.87 22.65 -12.14
C ALA A 278 -17.31 23.05 -11.82
N SER A 279 -18.25 22.62 -12.65
CA SER A 279 -19.66 22.46 -12.30
C SER A 279 -20.09 21.01 -12.52
N THR A 280 -21.04 20.55 -11.72
CA THR A 280 -21.55 19.18 -11.85
C THR A 280 -22.53 19.09 -13.01
N ALA A 281 -22.66 17.91 -13.60
CA ALA A 281 -23.56 17.68 -14.74
C ALA A 281 -25.02 18.09 -14.45
N ASN A 282 -25.43 18.05 -13.17
CA ASN A 282 -26.78 18.38 -12.71
C ASN A 282 -26.90 19.79 -12.08
N GLY A 283 -25.84 20.59 -12.09
CA GLY A 283 -25.82 21.91 -11.42
C GLY A 283 -25.82 21.86 -9.89
N ASN A 284 -25.67 20.67 -9.30
CA ASN A 284 -25.52 20.48 -7.85
C ASN A 284 -24.24 21.12 -7.34
N MET A 285 -24.31 21.71 -6.15
CA MET A 285 -23.13 22.01 -5.35
C MET A 285 -22.53 20.72 -4.79
N ILE A 286 -21.20 20.65 -4.73
CA ILE A 286 -20.48 19.58 -4.04
C ILE A 286 -20.45 19.95 -2.56
N THR A 287 -21.24 19.26 -1.75
CA THR A 287 -21.28 19.46 -0.29
C THR A 287 -20.53 18.37 0.47
N THR A 288 -20.30 17.21 -0.18
CA THR A 288 -19.62 16.07 0.43
C THR A 288 -18.40 15.66 -0.38
N ASN A 289 -17.24 15.58 0.27
CA ASN A 289 -16.04 14.98 -0.29
C ASN A 289 -15.93 13.51 0.12
N ALA A 290 -15.92 12.61 -0.86
CA ALA A 290 -15.57 11.19 -0.71
C ALA A 290 -14.43 10.79 -1.68
N ALA A 291 -13.65 11.79 -2.11
CA ALA A 291 -12.49 11.66 -2.98
C ALA A 291 -11.23 12.11 -2.24
N THR A 292 -10.07 12.01 -2.90
CA THR A 292 -8.86 12.69 -2.44
C THR A 292 -8.79 14.07 -3.07
N VAL A 293 -8.83 15.12 -2.26
CA VAL A 293 -8.62 16.50 -2.70
C VAL A 293 -7.41 17.07 -1.97
N GLU A 294 -6.43 17.54 -2.73
CA GLU A 294 -5.20 18.11 -2.22
C GLU A 294 -5.02 19.54 -2.72
N PHE A 295 -4.83 20.46 -1.79
CA PHE A 295 -4.38 21.81 -2.06
C PHE A 295 -2.88 21.89 -1.76
N GLY A 296 -2.06 21.70 -2.80
CA GLY A 296 -0.60 21.73 -2.70
C GLY A 296 -0.01 23.12 -2.95
N ALA A 297 1.31 23.18 -3.15
CA ALA A 297 2.03 24.44 -3.34
C ALA A 297 1.40 25.32 -4.43
N GLY A 298 1.16 26.59 -4.10
CA GLY A 298 0.54 27.56 -5.00
C GLY A 298 -0.75 28.17 -4.46
N SER A 299 -1.52 28.81 -5.34
CA SER A 299 -2.76 29.52 -5.01
C SER A 299 -3.95 29.12 -5.89
N GLY A 300 -3.84 28.00 -6.62
CA GLY A 300 -4.89 27.52 -7.50
C GLY A 300 -6.18 27.19 -6.73
N THR A 301 -7.35 27.40 -7.33
CA THR A 301 -8.64 27.21 -6.66
C THR A 301 -9.38 25.98 -7.17
N PHE A 302 -10.29 25.43 -6.35
CA PHE A 302 -11.26 24.43 -6.78
C PHE A 302 -12.67 24.92 -6.45
N THR A 303 -13.30 25.57 -7.42
CA THR A 303 -14.56 26.33 -7.20
C THR A 303 -15.70 25.47 -6.71
N ALA A 304 -15.92 24.30 -7.32
CA ALA A 304 -16.98 23.37 -6.92
C ALA A 304 -16.82 22.87 -5.48
N PHE A 305 -15.57 22.80 -5.00
CA PHE A 305 -15.22 22.29 -3.67
C PHE A 305 -15.43 23.35 -2.57
N ASN A 306 -15.62 24.62 -2.92
CA ASN A 306 -15.84 25.68 -1.93
C ASN A 306 -17.12 25.49 -1.10
N SER A 307 -18.08 24.71 -1.61
CA SER A 307 -19.34 24.40 -0.91
C SER A 307 -19.26 23.16 -0.01
N VAL A 308 -18.09 22.52 0.12
CA VAL A 308 -17.94 21.31 0.93
C VAL A 308 -18.15 21.62 2.40
N THR A 309 -19.09 20.89 3.00
CA THR A 309 -19.39 20.91 4.43
C THR A 309 -18.99 19.63 5.13
N THR A 310 -18.78 18.54 4.38
CA THR A 310 -18.49 17.21 4.94
C THR A 310 -17.35 16.54 4.18
N ASN A 311 -16.31 16.11 4.88
CA ASN A 311 -15.33 15.15 4.41
C ASN A 311 -15.74 13.77 4.92
N ALA A 312 -16.36 12.95 4.05
CA ALA A 312 -16.94 11.65 4.39
C ALA A 312 -15.86 10.61 4.75
N PRO A 313 -16.21 9.41 5.27
CA PRO A 313 -15.23 8.41 5.70
C PRO A 313 -14.19 7.99 4.65
N ALA A 314 -14.55 7.96 3.37
CA ALA A 314 -13.62 7.69 2.26
C ALA A 314 -12.86 8.93 1.76
N GLY A 315 -13.23 10.12 2.23
CA GLY A 315 -12.69 11.39 1.79
C GLY A 315 -11.35 11.72 2.45
N THR A 316 -10.44 12.25 1.64
CA THR A 316 -9.21 12.89 2.11
C THR A 316 -9.22 14.35 1.69
N LEU A 317 -9.09 15.25 2.66
CA LEU A 317 -8.76 16.66 2.43
C LEU A 317 -7.33 16.92 2.89
N ARG A 318 -6.44 17.16 1.93
CA ARG A 318 -5.02 17.41 2.19
C ARG A 318 -4.64 18.85 1.87
N VAL A 319 -3.84 19.46 2.74
CA VAL A 319 -3.17 20.74 2.46
C VAL A 319 -1.66 20.54 2.60
N SER A 320 -0.90 20.90 1.56
CA SER A 320 0.53 20.63 1.45
C SER A 320 1.31 21.79 0.84
N GLY A 321 2.64 21.66 0.78
CA GLY A 321 3.51 22.60 0.06
C GLY A 321 3.58 24.01 0.67
N GLY A 322 3.39 24.14 1.98
CA GLY A 322 3.43 25.44 2.67
C GLY A 322 2.20 26.30 2.44
N ARG A 323 1.14 25.73 1.88
CA ARG A 323 -0.07 26.45 1.51
C ARG A 323 -0.97 26.72 2.70
N THR A 324 -1.60 27.89 2.72
CA THR A 324 -2.81 28.12 3.52
C THR A 324 -4.04 27.92 2.65
N TYR A 325 -4.93 27.02 3.06
CA TYR A 325 -6.24 26.82 2.45
C TYR A 325 -7.33 27.10 3.48
N THR A 326 -8.26 28.00 3.13
CA THR A 326 -9.42 28.31 3.94
C THR A 326 -10.65 27.69 3.30
N THR A 327 -11.41 26.89 4.05
CA THR A 327 -12.68 26.32 3.56
C THR A 327 -13.70 27.43 3.27
N GLY A 328 -14.69 27.15 2.43
CA GLY A 328 -15.76 28.12 2.15
C GLY A 328 -16.75 28.32 3.31
N GLY A 329 -16.76 27.43 4.30
CA GLY A 329 -17.64 27.48 5.46
C GLY A 329 -17.29 26.44 6.52
N SER A 330 -18.28 26.04 7.31
CA SER A 330 -18.11 25.01 8.34
C SER A 330 -17.76 23.64 7.73
N LEU A 331 -17.01 22.83 8.46
CA LEU A 331 -16.55 21.51 8.02
C LEU A 331 -16.82 20.44 9.09
N GLN A 332 -17.40 19.32 8.68
CA GLN A 332 -17.41 18.04 9.39
C GLN A 332 -16.36 17.12 8.75
N ASN A 333 -15.50 16.52 9.55
CA ASN A 333 -14.55 15.51 9.10
C ASN A 333 -14.89 14.13 9.68
N ASP A 334 -15.32 13.22 8.83
CA ASP A 334 -15.52 11.79 9.14
C ASP A 334 -14.43 10.91 8.48
N GLY A 335 -13.71 11.44 7.50
CA GLY A 335 -12.55 10.81 6.84
C GLY A 335 -11.21 11.32 7.35
N LEU A 336 -10.29 11.61 6.43
CA LEU A 336 -8.96 12.13 6.72
C LEU A 336 -8.83 13.62 6.40
N VAL A 337 -8.49 14.42 7.40
CA VAL A 337 -7.87 15.74 7.21
C VAL A 337 -6.36 15.58 7.42
N ASP A 338 -5.57 15.89 6.39
CA ASP A 338 -4.10 15.84 6.43
C ASP A 338 -3.50 17.23 6.15
N VAL A 339 -2.98 17.87 7.20
CA VAL A 339 -2.31 19.17 7.10
C VAL A 339 -0.81 18.93 7.20
N GLN A 340 -0.11 18.96 6.07
CA GLN A 340 1.33 18.72 6.05
C GLN A 340 2.13 19.87 6.64
N ALA A 341 3.42 19.64 6.90
CA ALA A 341 4.35 20.59 7.49
C ALA A 341 4.28 21.96 6.78
N SER A 342 4.36 23.02 7.59
CA SER A 342 4.30 24.43 7.14
C SER A 342 3.00 24.86 6.42
N SER A 343 2.01 23.98 6.31
CA SER A 343 0.74 24.26 5.64
C SER A 343 -0.36 24.54 6.67
N THR A 344 -1.43 25.22 6.27
CA THR A 344 -2.54 25.57 7.15
C THR A 344 -3.87 25.21 6.51
N LEU A 345 -4.70 24.44 7.23
CA LEU A 345 -6.13 24.34 6.96
C LEU A 345 -6.88 25.26 7.92
N ALA A 346 -7.56 26.26 7.40
CA ALA A 346 -8.35 27.21 8.18
C ALA A 346 -9.85 27.05 7.91
N ILE A 347 -10.64 27.05 8.97
CA ILE A 347 -12.09 27.26 8.90
C ILE A 347 -12.36 28.75 9.18
N PRO A 348 -13.07 29.47 8.31
CA PRO A 348 -13.18 30.92 8.38
C PRO A 348 -13.95 31.40 9.62
N SER A 349 -13.77 32.68 9.97
CA SER A 349 -14.55 33.34 11.02
C SER A 349 -16.06 33.24 10.74
N GLY A 350 -16.85 32.98 11.77
CA GLY A 350 -18.29 32.72 11.65
C GLY A 350 -18.64 31.29 11.21
N SER A 351 -17.65 30.44 10.93
CA SER A 351 -17.80 29.02 10.67
C SER A 351 -17.12 28.16 11.73
N THR A 352 -17.42 26.86 11.74
CA THR A 352 -16.97 25.93 12.78
C THR A 352 -16.43 24.64 12.21
N LEU A 353 -15.46 24.06 12.89
CA LEU A 353 -15.15 22.64 12.75
C LEU A 353 -16.22 21.87 13.54
N THR A 354 -17.23 21.36 12.86
CA THR A 354 -18.44 20.78 13.48
C THR A 354 -18.18 19.49 14.27
N ASN A 355 -16.99 18.90 14.10
CA ASN A 355 -16.48 17.82 14.94
C ASN A 355 -16.35 18.18 16.43
N VAL A 356 -16.30 19.47 16.76
CA VAL A 356 -16.28 19.93 18.15
C VAL A 356 -17.71 19.98 18.69
N SER A 357 -18.07 18.99 19.51
CA SER A 357 -19.33 18.90 20.23
C SER A 357 -19.10 19.22 21.71
N GLY A 358 -19.48 20.42 22.14
CA GLY A 358 -19.09 20.95 23.45
C GLY A 358 -17.56 21.09 23.55
N SER A 359 -16.95 20.40 24.52
CA SER A 359 -15.48 20.33 24.68
C SER A 359 -14.88 19.03 24.12
N THR A 360 -15.62 18.27 23.32
CA THR A 360 -15.19 16.99 22.75
C THR A 360 -14.90 17.13 21.27
N LEU A 361 -13.70 16.74 20.84
CA LEU A 361 -13.36 16.59 19.42
C LEU A 361 -13.71 15.17 18.95
N THR A 362 -14.58 15.05 17.95
CA THR A 362 -15.17 13.78 17.47
C THR A 362 -14.90 13.56 15.97
N GLY A 363 -15.39 12.46 15.39
CA GLY A 363 -15.33 12.17 13.95
C GLY A 363 -14.05 11.45 13.51
N GLY A 364 -13.57 11.75 12.30
CA GLY A 364 -12.51 11.04 11.61
C GLY A 364 -11.09 11.34 12.10
N THR A 365 -10.11 11.22 11.21
CA THR A 365 -8.70 11.42 11.51
C THR A 365 -8.27 12.86 11.21
N PHE A 366 -7.57 13.47 12.16
CA PHE A 366 -6.85 14.73 12.02
C PHE A 366 -5.35 14.46 12.09
N MET A 367 -4.70 14.35 10.92
CA MET A 367 -3.25 14.26 10.80
C MET A 367 -2.69 15.67 10.60
N VAL A 368 -1.95 16.18 11.58
CA VAL A 368 -1.54 17.58 11.61
C VAL A 368 -0.04 17.69 11.81
N ALA A 369 0.68 18.03 10.76
CA ALA A 369 2.08 18.44 10.79
C ALA A 369 2.29 19.95 10.63
N GLY A 370 1.31 20.64 10.02
CA GLY A 370 1.21 22.10 9.97
C GLY A 370 0.19 22.63 10.99
N THR A 371 -0.73 23.48 10.56
CA THR A 371 -1.72 24.14 11.43
C THR A 371 -3.16 23.84 11.00
N LEU A 372 -3.96 23.28 11.91
CA LEU A 372 -5.42 23.26 11.79
C LEU A 372 -6.00 24.41 12.64
N GLN A 373 -6.77 25.28 12.01
CA GLN A 373 -7.31 26.48 12.65
C GLN A 373 -8.82 26.63 12.46
N ALA A 374 -9.56 26.91 13.54
CA ALA A 374 -11.00 27.20 13.48
C ALA A 374 -11.45 28.00 14.71
N GLN A 375 -12.50 28.80 14.61
CA GLN A 375 -12.95 29.65 15.71
C GLN A 375 -13.32 28.86 16.98
N ASN A 376 -13.95 27.70 16.83
CA ASN A 376 -14.43 26.86 17.92
C ASN A 376 -13.39 25.85 18.45
N LEU A 377 -12.14 25.91 17.99
CA LEU A 377 -11.04 25.11 18.54
C LEU A 377 -10.49 25.76 19.82
N SER A 378 -11.33 25.82 20.85
CA SER A 378 -10.98 26.42 22.15
C SER A 378 -11.50 25.54 23.28
N GLY A 379 -10.63 25.22 24.24
CA GLY A 379 -11.02 24.47 25.44
C GLY A 379 -11.45 23.02 25.17
N ILE A 380 -10.79 22.34 24.22
CA ILE A 380 -11.00 20.91 24.01
C ILE A 380 -10.44 20.17 25.23
N SER A 381 -11.31 19.41 25.91
CA SER A 381 -10.95 18.61 27.08
C SER A 381 -11.05 17.11 26.82
N THR A 382 -11.78 16.70 25.79
CA THR A 382 -11.97 15.29 25.43
C THR A 382 -11.63 15.03 23.95
N ILE A 383 -10.83 14.00 23.69
CA ILE A 383 -10.55 13.49 22.34
C ILE A 383 -11.32 12.18 22.14
N ALA A 384 -12.28 12.17 21.22
CA ALA A 384 -13.04 11.00 20.79
C ALA A 384 -12.85 10.66 19.30
N SER A 385 -11.97 11.39 18.62
CA SER A 385 -11.50 11.16 17.26
C SER A 385 -10.06 10.64 17.26
N THR A 386 -9.47 10.43 16.08
CA THR A 386 -8.02 10.19 15.95
C THR A 386 -7.32 11.52 15.68
N VAL A 387 -6.42 11.96 16.59
CA VAL A 387 -5.67 13.23 16.49
C VAL A 387 -4.18 12.95 16.53
N MET A 388 -3.48 13.24 15.43
CA MET A 388 -2.04 13.01 15.29
C MET A 388 -1.30 14.34 15.13
N LEU A 389 -0.63 14.77 16.20
CA LEU A 389 0.29 15.90 16.19
C LEU A 389 1.66 15.42 15.69
N ASN A 390 1.92 15.64 14.41
CA ASN A 390 2.99 15.01 13.67
C ASN A 390 4.11 16.01 13.32
N GLY A 391 5.13 16.12 14.18
CA GLY A 391 6.27 17.00 13.95
C GLY A 391 6.28 18.23 14.86
N THR A 392 7.44 18.87 14.99
CA THR A 392 7.66 19.98 15.93
C THR A 392 6.77 21.20 15.68
N GLY A 393 6.33 21.42 14.44
CA GLY A 393 5.48 22.54 14.02
C GLY A 393 3.98 22.26 14.08
N SER A 394 3.54 21.06 14.47
CA SER A 394 2.12 20.69 14.46
C SER A 394 1.30 21.52 15.45
N GLN A 395 0.17 22.07 15.00
CA GLN A 395 -0.69 22.95 15.79
C GLN A 395 -2.17 22.74 15.49
N ILE A 396 -2.99 22.67 16.55
CA ILE A 396 -4.46 22.76 16.46
C ILE A 396 -4.86 23.96 17.32
N VAL A 397 -5.36 25.02 16.70
CA VAL A 397 -5.51 26.33 17.34
C VAL A 397 -6.82 27.02 17.00
N ASN A 398 -7.22 27.97 17.85
CA ASN A 398 -8.28 28.91 17.50
C ASN A 398 -7.77 30.04 16.57
N LEU A 399 -8.67 30.95 16.16
CA LEU A 399 -8.32 32.13 15.34
C LEU A 399 -7.39 33.13 16.04
N ALA A 400 -7.26 33.06 17.37
CA ALA A 400 -6.31 33.83 18.16
C ALA A 400 -4.97 33.08 18.38
N ASN A 401 -4.75 31.97 17.67
CA ASN A 401 -3.58 31.09 17.79
C ASN A 401 -3.37 30.50 19.19
N THR A 402 -4.43 30.39 20.00
CA THR A 402 -4.39 29.65 21.27
C THR A 402 -4.47 28.16 20.99
N ASP A 403 -3.60 27.36 21.62
CA ASP A 403 -3.60 25.90 21.51
C ASP A 403 -4.91 25.32 22.07
N ALA A 404 -5.66 24.65 21.20
CA ALA A 404 -6.96 24.08 21.49
C ALA A 404 -6.89 22.91 22.47
N LEU A 405 -5.75 22.22 22.53
CA LEU A 405 -5.59 20.93 23.19
C LEU A 405 -4.93 21.02 24.57
N THR A 406 -4.51 22.22 25.01
CA THR A 406 -3.87 22.42 26.34
C THR A 406 -4.69 21.82 27.50
N ASN A 407 -6.02 21.82 27.38
CA ASN A 407 -6.94 21.36 28.42
C ASN A 407 -7.40 19.90 28.26
N VAL A 408 -6.79 19.12 27.35
CA VAL A 408 -7.11 17.70 27.19
C VAL A 408 -6.89 16.97 28.52
N ALA A 409 -7.98 16.42 29.04
CA ALA A 409 -8.03 15.65 30.27
C ALA A 409 -8.56 14.24 30.03
N THR A 410 -9.12 13.95 28.84
CA THR A 410 -9.65 12.62 28.51
C THR A 410 -9.38 12.27 27.04
N ILE A 411 -8.89 11.05 26.81
CA ILE A 411 -8.96 10.36 25.52
C ILE A 411 -10.05 9.31 25.66
N ALA A 412 -11.20 9.54 25.03
CA ALA A 412 -12.37 8.69 25.16
C ALA A 412 -12.13 7.30 24.53
N SER A 413 -13.03 6.34 24.81
CA SER A 413 -12.99 5.04 24.15
C SER A 413 -13.11 5.21 22.62
N GLY A 414 -12.19 4.61 21.87
CA GLY A 414 -12.10 4.75 20.41
C GLY A 414 -11.41 6.04 19.95
N GLY A 415 -11.15 6.97 20.87
CA GLY A 415 -10.34 8.15 20.62
C GLY A 415 -8.85 7.84 20.66
N GLU A 416 -8.07 8.65 19.96
CA GLU A 416 -6.63 8.55 19.96
C GLU A 416 -5.97 9.93 19.95
N LEU A 417 -4.97 10.13 20.82
CA LEU A 417 -4.04 11.26 20.75
C LEU A 417 -2.62 10.75 20.50
N GLY A 418 -2.05 11.10 19.36
CA GLY A 418 -0.67 10.82 19.00
C GLY A 418 0.17 12.09 19.01
N VAL A 419 1.33 12.02 19.66
CA VAL A 419 2.36 13.06 19.64
C VAL A 419 3.62 12.46 19.04
N LEU A 420 3.96 12.86 17.82
CA LEU A 420 4.89 12.15 16.95
C LEU A 420 6.02 13.05 16.43
N ASN A 421 7.10 12.42 15.97
CA ASN A 421 8.18 13.03 15.20
C ASN A 421 8.78 14.29 15.85
N GLY A 422 9.13 14.21 17.14
CA GLY A 422 9.81 15.28 17.87
C GLY A 422 8.88 16.33 18.49
N ARG A 423 7.56 16.17 18.40
CA ARG A 423 6.60 17.07 19.05
C ARG A 423 6.68 16.97 20.59
N ASN A 424 6.63 18.12 21.26
CA ASN A 424 6.53 18.23 22.73
C ASN A 424 5.12 18.68 23.13
N PHE A 425 4.43 17.93 23.97
CA PHE A 425 3.07 18.26 24.40
C PHE A 425 2.94 18.16 25.92
N THR A 426 2.22 19.12 26.51
CA THR A 426 1.96 19.14 27.95
C THR A 426 0.47 19.36 28.22
N THR A 427 -0.18 18.45 28.95
CA THR A 427 -1.55 18.69 29.43
C THR A 427 -1.56 19.67 30.59
N ALA A 428 -2.67 20.37 30.81
CA ALA A 428 -2.80 21.29 31.95
C ALA A 428 -2.92 20.58 33.31
N SER A 429 -3.49 19.35 33.33
CA SER A 429 -3.80 18.58 34.54
C SER A 429 -3.77 17.07 34.25
N ASP A 430 -4.47 16.28 35.06
CA ASP A 430 -4.60 14.83 34.93
C ASP A 430 -5.14 14.41 33.55
N LEU A 431 -4.76 13.20 33.12
CA LEU A 431 -5.22 12.58 31.88
C LEU A 431 -5.91 11.25 32.16
N THR A 432 -7.08 11.05 31.57
CA THR A 432 -7.82 9.78 31.62
C THR A 432 -7.88 9.15 30.24
N LEU A 433 -7.66 7.84 30.16
CA LEU A 433 -7.85 7.02 28.96
C LEU A 433 -9.12 6.18 29.14
N GLY A 434 -10.05 6.27 28.20
CA GLY A 434 -11.16 5.32 28.11
C GLY A 434 -10.65 3.93 27.72
N THR A 435 -11.53 2.92 27.77
CA THR A 435 -11.13 1.52 27.64
C THR A 435 -10.36 1.17 26.37
N THR A 436 -10.78 1.74 25.24
CA THR A 436 -10.03 1.65 23.97
C THR A 436 -9.40 2.99 23.56
N GLY A 437 -9.30 3.94 24.50
CA GLY A 437 -8.64 5.23 24.28
C GLY A 437 -7.13 5.05 24.24
N MET A 438 -6.50 5.58 23.19
CA MET A 438 -5.06 5.39 22.96
C MET A 438 -4.28 6.70 23.11
N LEU A 439 -3.21 6.64 23.89
CA LEU A 439 -2.14 7.62 23.88
C LEU A 439 -0.93 7.04 23.16
N ARG A 440 -0.50 7.69 22.07
CA ARG A 440 0.69 7.33 21.31
C ARG A 440 1.76 8.42 21.43
N VAL A 441 2.95 8.06 21.90
CA VAL A 441 4.11 8.96 21.97
C VAL A 441 5.20 8.43 21.04
N GLY A 442 5.42 9.08 19.91
CA GLY A 442 6.35 8.65 18.88
C GLY A 442 7.83 8.90 19.24
N THR A 443 8.75 8.29 18.48
CA THR A 443 10.20 8.47 18.66
C THR A 443 10.59 9.95 18.67
N GLY A 444 11.43 10.32 19.64
CA GLY A 444 11.91 11.69 19.83
C GLY A 444 10.88 12.69 20.38
N SER A 445 9.61 12.30 20.52
CA SER A 445 8.58 13.14 21.12
C SER A 445 8.58 13.09 22.65
N ASN A 446 8.12 14.17 23.28
CA ASN A 446 7.89 14.23 24.72
C ASN A 446 6.41 14.55 25.02
N PHE A 447 5.78 13.73 25.84
CA PHE A 447 4.44 13.96 26.36
C PHE A 447 4.50 14.09 27.87
N THR A 448 4.14 15.25 28.40
CA THR A 448 4.10 15.52 29.85
C THR A 448 2.66 15.67 30.29
N VAL A 449 2.24 14.89 31.29
CA VAL A 449 1.01 15.12 32.02
C VAL A 449 1.34 15.99 33.24
N ASN A 450 0.79 17.19 33.33
CA ASN A 450 0.98 18.07 34.50
C ASN A 450 0.06 17.66 35.66
N GLY A 451 0.19 16.40 36.06
CA GLY A 451 -0.75 15.66 36.89
C GLY A 451 -0.45 14.17 36.77
N THR A 452 -1.46 13.35 37.04
CA THR A 452 -1.40 11.89 36.95
C THR A 452 -2.13 11.38 35.71
N ILE A 453 -1.80 10.18 35.26
CA ILE A 453 -2.72 9.41 34.40
C ILE A 453 -3.69 8.71 35.34
N THR A 454 -4.99 9.02 35.29
CA THR A 454 -5.96 8.52 36.30
C THR A 454 -6.16 7.00 36.23
N ASN A 455 -5.88 6.38 35.08
CA ASN A 455 -5.82 4.92 34.91
C ASN A 455 -4.69 4.27 35.70
N PHE A 456 -3.69 5.07 36.11
CA PHE A 456 -2.66 4.69 37.05
C PHE A 456 -3.15 4.98 38.48
N ALA A 457 -3.57 3.93 39.17
CA ALA A 457 -4.06 4.01 40.54
C ALA A 457 -3.32 3.00 41.41
N SER A 458 -2.74 3.48 42.52
CA SER A 458 -2.05 2.63 43.51
C SER A 458 -1.00 1.69 42.89
N GLY A 459 -0.21 2.20 41.94
CA GLY A 459 0.84 1.42 41.27
C GLY A 459 0.36 0.52 40.12
N THR A 460 -0.94 0.55 39.78
CA THR A 460 -1.52 -0.30 38.74
C THR A 460 -2.01 0.54 37.57
N ILE A 461 -1.62 0.18 36.34
CA ILE A 461 -2.31 0.69 35.15
C ILE A 461 -3.49 -0.23 34.81
N THR A 462 -4.70 0.30 34.88
CA THR A 462 -5.94 -0.49 34.94
C THR A 462 -6.75 -0.52 33.65
N ASP A 463 -6.59 0.48 32.77
CA ASP A 463 -7.34 0.56 31.52
C ASP A 463 -6.62 1.45 30.49
N GLY A 464 -7.15 1.52 29.27
CA GLY A 464 -6.62 2.31 28.16
C GLY A 464 -5.44 1.67 27.45
N GLN A 465 -4.95 2.35 26.41
CA GLN A 465 -3.82 1.89 25.60
C GLN A 465 -2.69 2.92 25.62
N LEU A 466 -1.51 2.49 26.05
CA LEU A 466 -0.28 3.28 26.00
C LEU A 466 0.68 2.69 24.98
N SER A 467 1.08 3.48 23.98
CA SER A 467 2.16 3.15 23.03
C SER A 467 3.23 4.24 23.11
N VAL A 468 4.43 3.88 23.55
CA VAL A 468 5.51 4.82 23.85
C VAL A 468 6.79 4.40 23.14
N ALA A 469 7.17 5.18 22.14
CA ALA A 469 8.47 5.18 21.48
C ALA A 469 9.33 6.39 21.91
N GLY A 470 8.70 7.47 22.36
CA GLY A 470 9.37 8.65 22.90
C GLY A 470 9.41 8.65 24.44
N ARG A 471 9.25 9.83 25.03
CA ARG A 471 9.20 10.02 26.49
C ARG A 471 7.81 10.41 26.95
N LEU A 472 7.25 9.65 27.89
CA LEU A 472 6.03 9.96 28.63
C LEU A 472 6.40 10.28 30.08
N GLN A 473 5.99 11.45 30.58
CA GLN A 473 6.16 11.84 31.97
C GLN A 473 4.80 12.13 32.61
N PHE A 474 4.57 11.60 33.82
CA PHE A 474 3.44 11.99 34.67
C PHE A 474 3.83 11.87 36.14
N ASN A 475 3.09 12.55 37.03
CA ASN A 475 3.40 12.56 38.45
C ASN A 475 3.24 11.17 39.07
N ASP A 476 4.18 10.82 39.94
CA ASP A 476 4.20 9.60 40.75
C ASP A 476 4.19 8.30 39.94
N ALA A 477 4.75 8.33 38.72
CA ALA A 477 4.89 7.14 37.88
C ALA A 477 5.71 6.04 38.59
N ASP A 478 5.02 4.99 39.02
CA ASP A 478 5.59 3.79 39.66
C ASP A 478 4.73 2.57 39.33
N ILE A 479 4.91 2.01 38.15
CA ILE A 479 4.13 0.89 37.63
C ILE A 479 4.62 -0.39 38.31
N ASN A 480 3.89 -0.81 39.35
CA ASN A 480 4.03 -2.11 39.99
C ASN A 480 3.29 -3.22 39.23
N THR A 481 2.11 -2.88 38.69
CA THR A 481 1.19 -3.84 38.05
C THR A 481 0.69 -3.34 36.70
N VAL A 482 0.79 -4.19 35.68
CA VAL A 482 0.20 -3.98 34.36
C VAL A 482 -1.11 -4.77 34.24
N ALA A 483 -2.23 -4.05 34.14
CA ALA A 483 -3.56 -4.63 33.90
C ALA A 483 -4.26 -4.04 32.66
N ALA A 484 -3.51 -3.32 31.83
CA ALA A 484 -3.94 -2.73 30.57
C ALA A 484 -2.95 -3.04 29.45
N ASN A 485 -3.15 -2.44 28.27
CA ASN A 485 -2.22 -2.58 27.13
C ASN A 485 -1.13 -1.51 27.19
N LEU A 486 0.12 -1.96 27.33
CA LEU A 486 1.30 -1.11 27.42
C LEU A 486 2.38 -1.59 26.45
N THR A 487 2.73 -0.73 25.51
CA THR A 487 3.79 -0.97 24.52
C THR A 487 4.89 0.06 24.66
N LEU A 488 6.12 -0.42 24.76
CA LEU A 488 7.34 0.40 24.67
C LEU A 488 8.13 -0.02 23.43
N ASN A 489 8.19 0.86 22.43
CA ASN A 489 8.67 0.50 21.09
C ASN A 489 9.67 1.53 20.55
N ASP A 490 10.87 1.56 21.13
CA ASP A 490 12.08 2.25 20.67
C ASP A 490 13.16 2.05 21.75
N ALA A 491 14.44 2.09 21.40
CA ALA A 491 15.52 2.08 22.40
C ALA A 491 15.43 3.27 23.36
N GLY A 492 14.94 4.41 22.88
CA GLY A 492 14.72 5.65 23.64
C GLY A 492 13.38 5.73 24.36
N ALA A 493 12.53 4.70 24.28
CA ALA A 493 11.22 4.71 24.92
C ALA A 493 11.34 4.82 26.46
N GLN A 494 10.66 5.80 27.05
CA GLN A 494 10.73 6.10 28.48
C GLN A 494 9.35 6.43 29.05
N ILE A 495 9.05 5.85 30.22
CA ILE A 495 7.99 6.34 31.10
C ILE A 495 8.65 6.72 32.42
N VAL A 496 8.48 7.97 32.84
CA VAL A 496 9.17 8.51 34.02
C VAL A 496 8.26 9.33 34.92
N ASP A 497 8.62 9.42 36.20
CA ASP A 497 7.99 10.32 37.15
C ASP A 497 8.46 11.77 36.97
N GLN A 498 7.92 12.69 37.78
CA GLN A 498 8.28 14.10 37.82
C GLN A 498 9.76 14.36 38.18
N ASN A 499 10.43 13.39 38.80
CA ASN A 499 11.84 13.44 39.19
C ASN A 499 12.75 12.69 38.19
N ASN A 500 12.22 12.25 37.05
CA ASN A 500 12.90 11.43 36.04
C ASN A 500 13.26 10.00 36.49
N GLN A 501 12.57 9.46 37.49
CA GLN A 501 12.74 8.05 37.87
C GLN A 501 11.97 7.15 36.90
N ASP A 502 12.58 6.03 36.52
CA ASP A 502 11.95 5.02 35.65
C ASP A 502 10.69 4.45 36.33
N ALA A 503 9.58 4.44 35.59
CA ALA A 503 8.29 3.99 36.09
C ALA A 503 8.27 2.49 36.40
N PHE A 504 9.13 1.67 35.80
CA PHE A 504 9.11 0.20 35.95
C PHE A 504 10.02 -0.33 37.04
N ARG A 505 10.68 0.54 37.81
CA ARG A 505 11.62 0.15 38.87
C ARG A 505 11.05 -0.82 39.91
N ASN A 506 9.73 -0.82 40.12
CA ASN A 506 9.02 -1.72 41.05
C ASN A 506 8.01 -2.65 40.36
N LEU A 507 8.10 -2.81 39.03
CA LEU A 507 7.26 -3.72 38.27
C LEU A 507 7.43 -5.16 38.78
N ASN A 508 6.31 -5.77 39.15
CA ASN A 508 6.30 -7.14 39.68
C ASN A 508 5.14 -8.00 39.14
N THR A 509 4.13 -7.41 38.48
CA THR A 509 2.96 -8.16 38.02
C THR A 509 2.48 -7.71 36.65
N VAL A 510 2.21 -8.66 35.76
CA VAL A 510 1.35 -8.52 34.58
C VAL A 510 0.13 -9.40 34.81
N THR A 511 -1.03 -8.77 34.98
CA THR A 511 -2.28 -9.50 35.31
C THR A 511 -2.86 -10.18 34.07
N ALA A 512 -3.88 -11.02 34.23
CA ALA A 512 -4.55 -11.70 33.12
C ALA A 512 -5.15 -10.77 32.05
N ALA A 513 -5.53 -9.54 32.42
CA ALA A 513 -6.00 -8.52 31.50
C ALA A 513 -4.85 -7.66 30.91
N GLY A 514 -3.66 -7.76 31.50
CA GLY A 514 -2.50 -6.96 31.15
C GLY A 514 -1.76 -7.50 29.92
N SER A 515 -1.25 -6.57 29.11
CA SER A 515 -0.32 -6.85 28.03
C SER A 515 0.85 -5.89 28.12
N LEU A 516 2.06 -6.41 28.31
CA LEU A 516 3.31 -5.65 28.28
C LEU A 516 4.11 -6.07 27.05
N SER A 517 4.32 -5.13 26.13
CA SER A 517 5.14 -5.32 24.95
C SER A 517 6.37 -4.42 24.99
N ILE A 518 7.56 -4.99 24.80
CA ILE A 518 8.79 -4.24 24.60
C ILE A 518 9.42 -4.63 23.27
N SER A 519 9.83 -3.65 22.47
CA SER A 519 10.44 -3.88 21.15
C SER A 519 11.50 -2.84 20.79
N ASP A 520 12.21 -3.10 19.69
CA ASP A 520 13.09 -2.15 18.99
C ASP A 520 14.21 -1.54 19.82
N GLY A 521 14.88 -2.42 20.54
CA GLY A 521 16.02 -2.02 21.36
C GLY A 521 15.62 -1.58 22.76
N ARG A 522 14.32 -1.60 23.10
CA ARG A 522 13.89 -1.28 24.45
C ARG A 522 14.33 -2.37 25.42
N ASN A 523 15.36 -2.07 26.20
CA ASN A 523 15.77 -2.91 27.32
C ASN A 523 15.05 -2.48 28.60
N LEU A 524 14.47 -3.44 29.31
CA LEU A 524 13.74 -3.23 30.56
C LEU A 524 14.34 -4.09 31.68
N SER A 525 14.37 -3.57 32.91
CA SER A 525 14.83 -4.33 34.07
C SER A 525 13.83 -4.21 35.22
N THR A 526 13.51 -5.33 35.86
CA THR A 526 12.75 -5.35 37.13
C THR A 526 13.70 -5.48 38.31
N SER A 527 13.33 -4.90 39.45
CA SER A 527 14.14 -4.96 40.69
C SER A 527 14.01 -6.29 41.44
N GLY A 528 12.99 -7.09 41.14
CA GLY A 528 12.74 -8.39 41.76
C GLY A 528 12.04 -9.37 40.83
N ALA A 529 11.35 -10.34 41.43
CA ALA A 529 10.56 -11.33 40.69
C ALA A 529 9.41 -10.68 39.92
N LEU A 530 9.05 -11.27 38.78
CA LEU A 530 7.95 -10.85 37.92
C LEU A 530 6.93 -11.99 37.82
N ALA A 531 5.69 -11.74 38.18
CA ALA A 531 4.57 -12.64 37.94
C ALA A 531 3.86 -12.25 36.63
N ASN A 532 3.60 -13.20 35.75
CA ASN A 532 2.83 -12.99 34.53
C ASN A 532 1.63 -13.95 34.48
N ALA A 533 0.44 -13.40 34.31
CA ALA A 533 -0.79 -14.14 34.01
C ALA A 533 -1.44 -13.67 32.70
N GLY A 534 -0.92 -12.58 32.10
CA GLY A 534 -1.42 -11.97 30.86
C GLY A 534 -0.46 -12.20 29.70
N ALA A 535 -0.25 -11.16 28.88
CA ALA A 535 0.65 -11.22 27.73
C ALA A 535 1.95 -10.46 28.01
N LEU A 536 3.08 -11.13 27.80
CA LEU A 536 4.41 -10.53 27.79
C LEU A 536 5.03 -10.74 26.42
N ASN A 537 5.35 -9.66 25.70
CA ASN A 537 5.94 -9.73 24.37
C ASN A 537 7.31 -9.03 24.38
N VAL A 538 8.35 -9.73 23.95
CA VAL A 538 9.74 -9.25 23.98
C VAL A 538 10.38 -9.38 22.59
N GLY A 539 10.74 -8.23 22.01
CA GLY A 539 10.99 -8.08 20.57
C GLY A 539 9.67 -8.10 19.80
N ALA A 540 9.51 -7.72 18.54
CA ALA A 540 10.26 -6.84 17.65
C ALA A 540 9.23 -5.91 16.97
N ALA A 541 9.57 -4.67 16.63
CA ALA A 541 8.90 -3.90 15.58
C ALA A 541 9.91 -3.02 14.79
N GLY A 542 10.86 -3.71 14.14
CA GLY A 542 12.09 -3.12 13.54
C GLY A 542 13.36 -3.93 13.86
N SER A 543 13.26 -4.81 14.87
CA SER A 543 14.18 -5.92 15.22
C SER A 543 15.59 -5.51 15.66
N ALA A 544 15.72 -4.37 16.35
CA ALA A 544 16.87 -4.15 17.22
C ALA A 544 16.80 -5.08 18.46
N ALA A 545 17.97 -5.50 18.97
CA ALA A 545 18.08 -6.44 20.08
C ALA A 545 17.38 -5.92 21.34
N THR A 546 16.39 -6.67 21.83
CA THR A 546 15.47 -6.24 22.90
C THR A 546 15.56 -7.23 24.06
N THR A 547 15.80 -6.75 25.28
CA THR A 547 15.99 -7.60 26.47
C THR A 547 15.09 -7.20 27.63
N LEU A 548 14.42 -8.19 28.23
CA LEU A 548 13.84 -8.07 29.57
C LEU A 548 14.73 -8.76 30.59
N SER A 549 15.26 -7.99 31.55
CA SER A 549 16.06 -8.51 32.67
C SER A 549 15.22 -8.58 33.93
N VAL A 550 15.04 -9.78 34.48
CA VAL A 550 14.31 -10.01 35.73
C VAL A 550 15.31 -10.32 36.84
N SER A 551 15.42 -9.42 37.83
CA SER A 551 16.33 -9.58 38.99
C SER A 551 15.75 -10.53 40.05
N GLY A 552 15.20 -11.65 39.60
CA GLY A 552 14.46 -12.64 40.38
C GLY A 552 13.92 -13.74 39.48
N ALA A 553 12.92 -14.49 39.97
CA ALA A 553 12.22 -15.46 39.14
C ALA A 553 11.15 -14.80 38.26
N LEU A 554 10.99 -15.29 37.03
CA LEU A 554 9.81 -15.03 36.21
C LEU A 554 8.80 -16.16 36.45
N ASN A 555 7.65 -15.84 37.03
CA ASN A 555 6.60 -16.80 37.36
C ASN A 555 5.41 -16.63 36.42
N GLN A 556 5.31 -17.46 35.38
CA GLN A 556 4.17 -17.47 34.48
C GLN A 556 3.10 -18.42 35.02
N THR A 557 1.93 -17.88 35.35
CA THR A 557 0.82 -18.65 35.96
C THR A 557 -0.31 -18.95 34.99
N ALA A 558 -0.49 -18.11 33.97
CA ALA A 558 -1.47 -18.22 32.88
C ALA A 558 -1.01 -17.32 31.71
N GLY A 559 -1.78 -17.19 30.63
CA GLY A 559 -1.46 -16.24 29.55
C GLY A 559 -0.28 -16.66 28.67
N SER A 560 0.48 -15.70 28.13
CA SER A 560 1.59 -15.96 27.20
C SER A 560 2.84 -15.13 27.49
N THR A 561 3.99 -15.72 27.16
CA THR A 561 5.26 -15.03 26.95
C THR A 561 5.73 -15.31 25.52
N THR A 562 5.75 -14.29 24.68
CA THR A 562 6.16 -14.36 23.27
C THR A 562 7.52 -13.70 23.09
N LEU A 563 8.48 -14.42 22.51
CA LEU A 563 9.79 -13.88 22.17
C LEU A 563 9.95 -13.75 20.65
N ALA A 564 9.83 -12.56 20.10
CA ALA A 564 10.05 -12.33 18.67
C ALA A 564 11.47 -11.79 18.46
N ASN A 565 12.45 -12.70 18.36
CA ASN A 565 13.89 -12.41 18.40
C ASN A 565 14.37 -11.65 19.66
N GLY A 566 13.53 -11.54 20.70
CA GLY A 566 13.89 -10.93 21.96
C GLY A 566 14.53 -11.90 22.95
N THR A 567 15.12 -11.34 24.00
CA THR A 567 15.77 -12.11 25.08
C THR A 567 15.10 -11.81 26.42
N ILE A 568 14.80 -12.84 27.21
CA ILE A 568 14.52 -12.69 28.64
C ILE A 568 15.71 -13.23 29.42
N SER A 569 16.25 -12.44 30.34
CA SER A 569 17.27 -12.87 31.30
C SER A 569 16.66 -12.96 32.70
N ALA A 570 16.36 -14.17 33.17
CA ALA A 570 15.73 -14.43 34.48
C ALA A 570 16.68 -15.27 35.36
N THR A 571 17.55 -14.60 36.11
CA THR A 571 18.61 -15.27 36.90
C THR A 571 18.07 -16.07 38.08
N GLY A 572 16.86 -15.75 38.57
CA GLY A 572 16.13 -16.57 39.53
C GLY A 572 15.36 -17.74 38.91
N GLY A 573 15.45 -17.94 37.59
CA GLY A 573 14.74 -18.96 36.83
C GLY A 573 13.42 -18.47 36.21
N PHE A 574 12.94 -19.20 35.22
CA PHE A 574 11.62 -19.04 34.61
C PHE A 574 10.75 -20.24 35.00
N ASN A 575 9.80 -20.01 35.91
CA ASN A 575 8.79 -20.98 36.30
C ASN A 575 7.55 -20.81 35.41
N LEU A 576 7.41 -21.68 34.40
CA LEU A 576 6.24 -21.73 33.54
C LEU A 576 5.18 -22.65 34.16
N MET A 577 4.47 -22.15 35.16
CA MET A 577 3.48 -22.93 35.94
C MET A 577 2.16 -23.18 35.16
N GLY A 578 1.89 -22.35 34.16
CA GLY A 578 0.76 -22.45 33.24
C GLY A 578 0.91 -21.45 32.09
N GLY A 579 -0.02 -21.46 31.12
CA GLY A 579 0.09 -20.63 29.92
C GLY A 579 1.13 -21.12 28.92
N THR A 580 1.59 -20.23 28.04
CA THR A 580 2.45 -20.57 26.91
C THR A 580 3.72 -19.73 26.84
N LEU A 581 4.88 -20.36 26.62
CA LEU A 581 6.09 -19.74 26.11
C LEU A 581 6.21 -20.03 24.61
N ASN A 582 6.26 -19.00 23.78
CA ASN A 582 6.37 -19.13 22.33
C ASN A 582 7.32 -18.10 21.71
N GLY A 583 7.51 -18.21 20.39
CA GLY A 583 8.39 -17.34 19.62
C GLY A 583 9.77 -17.94 19.35
N ASN A 584 10.61 -17.17 18.68
CA ASN A 584 11.92 -17.57 18.17
C ASN A 584 13.10 -16.84 18.85
N GLY A 585 12.89 -16.34 20.07
CA GLY A 585 13.91 -15.65 20.85
C GLY A 585 14.67 -16.55 21.82
N SER A 586 15.19 -15.96 22.91
CA SER A 586 15.98 -16.70 23.89
C SER A 586 15.61 -16.43 25.35
N ILE A 587 15.72 -17.46 26.17
CA ILE A 587 15.68 -17.38 27.64
C ILE A 587 17.10 -17.62 28.16
N ASN A 588 17.65 -16.66 28.91
CA ASN A 588 18.86 -16.82 29.70
C ASN A 588 18.48 -17.09 31.16
N GLY A 589 18.48 -18.37 31.54
CA GLY A 589 18.01 -18.85 32.83
C GLY A 589 17.47 -20.28 32.75
N ASN A 590 17.40 -20.94 33.90
CA ASN A 590 16.80 -22.27 33.99
C ASN A 590 15.27 -22.15 33.86
N ILE A 591 14.65 -23.09 33.14
CA ILE A 591 13.20 -23.18 33.01
C ILE A 591 12.68 -24.40 33.78
N VAL A 592 11.64 -24.20 34.59
CA VAL A 592 10.80 -25.28 35.12
C VAL A 592 9.42 -25.12 34.49
N SER A 593 9.04 -26.06 33.64
CA SER A 593 7.78 -26.01 32.89
C SER A 593 6.75 -26.93 33.51
N ASN A 594 5.52 -26.45 33.67
CA ASN A 594 4.26 -27.17 33.82
C ASN A 594 3.19 -26.61 32.84
N GLY A 595 3.64 -25.82 31.85
CA GLY A 595 2.81 -25.20 30.82
C GLY A 595 3.25 -25.62 29.42
N VAL A 596 2.90 -24.81 28.42
CA VAL A 596 3.17 -25.10 27.01
C VAL A 596 4.40 -24.36 26.51
N ILE A 597 5.34 -25.06 25.90
CA ILE A 597 6.43 -24.49 25.11
C ILE A 597 6.12 -24.73 23.63
N SER A 598 6.09 -23.68 22.83
CA SER A 598 5.76 -23.73 21.40
C SER A 598 6.72 -22.84 20.61
N PRO A 599 7.89 -23.36 20.17
CA PRO A 599 8.86 -22.56 19.44
C PRO A 599 8.29 -21.89 18.18
N GLY A 600 8.86 -20.73 17.85
CA GLY A 600 8.49 -19.87 16.72
C GLY A 600 7.18 -19.08 16.88
N ALA A 601 6.86 -18.28 15.85
CA ALA A 601 5.46 -18.09 15.43
C ALA A 601 4.92 -19.34 14.70
N SER A 602 5.75 -20.39 14.76
CA SER A 602 5.79 -21.67 14.11
C SER A 602 5.77 -21.61 12.57
N PRO A 603 6.78 -22.21 11.89
CA PRO A 603 8.02 -22.76 12.45
C PRO A 603 9.00 -21.73 13.04
N GLY A 604 9.83 -22.12 14.01
CA GLY A 604 10.95 -21.29 14.50
C GLY A 604 11.85 -21.96 15.56
N LEU A 605 12.99 -21.33 15.85
CA LEU A 605 13.94 -21.78 16.88
C LEU A 605 13.78 -20.99 18.18
N LEU A 606 13.48 -21.66 19.30
CA LEU A 606 13.54 -21.09 20.64
C LEU A 606 14.82 -21.56 21.35
N ALA A 607 15.56 -20.66 21.99
CA ALA A 607 16.79 -20.99 22.70
C ALA A 607 16.66 -20.84 24.23
N VAL A 608 17.24 -21.76 24.98
CA VAL A 608 17.31 -21.79 26.45
C VAL A 608 18.78 -21.91 26.85
N THR A 609 19.36 -20.80 27.29
CA THR A 609 20.69 -20.77 27.91
C THR A 609 20.55 -21.12 29.39
N GLY A 610 20.44 -22.41 29.68
CA GLY A 610 20.16 -22.95 31.00
C GLY A 610 19.68 -24.40 30.93
N ASN A 611 19.24 -24.93 32.07
CA ASN A 611 18.55 -26.21 32.15
C ASN A 611 17.06 -26.05 31.85
N LEU A 612 16.42 -27.11 31.32
CA LEU A 612 14.97 -27.21 31.18
C LEU A 612 14.47 -28.45 31.92
N GLN A 613 13.61 -28.25 32.92
CA GLN A 613 12.88 -29.32 33.60
C GLN A 613 11.42 -29.35 33.11
N GLN A 614 11.00 -30.49 32.56
CA GLN A 614 9.62 -30.78 32.19
C GLN A 614 8.88 -31.41 33.38
N MET A 615 7.82 -30.76 33.86
CA MET A 615 6.90 -31.30 34.86
C MET A 615 5.74 -32.05 34.19
N GLN A 616 4.93 -32.73 35.01
CA GLN A 616 3.91 -33.68 34.57
C GLN A 616 2.92 -33.10 33.54
N ASP A 617 2.46 -31.86 33.69
CA ASP A 617 1.45 -31.25 32.81
C ASP A 617 2.09 -30.45 31.65
N SER A 618 3.41 -30.52 31.48
CA SER A 618 4.10 -29.78 30.42
C SER A 618 3.72 -30.28 29.03
N ALA A 619 3.72 -29.37 28.05
CA ALA A 619 3.63 -29.74 26.65
C ALA A 619 4.69 -29.02 25.82
N LEU A 620 5.31 -29.75 24.88
CA LEU A 620 6.11 -29.18 23.81
C LEU A 620 5.38 -29.38 22.48
N ASN A 621 5.08 -28.30 21.79
CA ASN A 621 4.45 -28.32 20.47
C ASN A 621 5.50 -28.10 19.39
N ILE A 622 5.53 -28.97 18.38
CA ILE A 622 6.47 -28.94 17.24
C ILE A 622 5.69 -29.02 15.94
N GLN A 623 5.84 -28.02 15.09
CA GLN A 623 5.27 -27.98 13.75
C GLN A 623 6.32 -28.28 12.69
N ILE A 624 5.95 -29.02 11.66
CA ILE A 624 6.84 -29.41 10.55
C ILE A 624 6.18 -29.00 9.22
N GLY A 625 6.73 -27.96 8.60
CA GLY A 625 6.31 -27.45 7.29
C GLY A 625 7.37 -27.62 6.19
N GLY A 626 8.54 -28.16 6.52
CA GLY A 626 9.62 -28.39 5.58
C GLY A 626 10.87 -28.95 6.26
N LEU A 627 12.04 -28.82 5.62
CA LEU A 627 13.28 -29.50 6.02
C LEU A 627 14.28 -28.61 6.77
N ASN A 628 14.02 -27.31 6.90
CA ASN A 628 14.95 -26.36 7.51
C ASN A 628 14.67 -26.19 9.01
N ARG A 629 15.63 -26.58 9.85
CA ARG A 629 15.52 -26.48 11.31
C ARG A 629 15.37 -25.02 11.77
N GLY A 630 14.31 -24.73 12.53
CA GLY A 630 14.15 -23.45 13.22
C GLY A 630 13.85 -22.26 12.31
N ILE A 631 13.52 -22.49 11.04
CA ILE A 631 13.27 -21.45 10.03
C ILE A 631 11.78 -21.40 9.69
N ALA A 632 11.19 -20.20 9.70
CA ALA A 632 9.74 -20.03 9.45
C ALA A 632 9.30 -20.51 8.06
N GLN A 633 10.06 -20.25 7.00
CA GLN A 633 9.70 -20.69 5.65
C GLN A 633 10.32 -22.04 5.30
N ASN A 634 9.49 -22.99 4.86
CA ASN A 634 9.89 -24.35 4.49
C ASN A 634 10.73 -25.04 5.59
N GLY A 635 10.40 -24.78 6.85
CA GLY A 635 11.13 -25.30 7.99
C GLY A 635 10.26 -25.96 9.03
N TYR A 636 10.85 -26.21 10.20
CA TYR A 636 10.20 -26.89 11.31
C TYR A 636 10.65 -26.31 12.66
N ASP A 637 9.82 -26.46 13.68
CA ASP A 637 10.11 -25.95 15.03
C ASP A 637 11.30 -26.64 15.67
N ALA A 638 12.09 -25.87 16.41
CA ALA A 638 13.26 -26.36 17.11
C ALA A 638 13.41 -25.71 18.50
N LEU A 639 13.95 -26.48 19.44
CA LEU A 639 14.28 -26.01 20.79
C LEU A 639 15.74 -26.33 21.10
N ASP A 640 16.54 -25.30 21.38
CA ASP A 640 17.94 -25.46 21.79
C ASP A 640 18.10 -25.22 23.28
N ILE A 641 18.70 -26.17 23.99
CA ILE A 641 18.93 -26.09 25.44
C ILE A 641 20.44 -26.21 25.67
N SER A 642 21.07 -25.20 26.26
CA SER A 642 22.52 -25.27 26.50
C SER A 642 22.89 -26.19 27.67
N GLY A 643 21.94 -26.47 28.57
CA GLY A 643 22.11 -27.28 29.77
C GLY A 643 21.41 -28.65 29.70
N ALA A 644 21.03 -29.17 30.86
CA ALA A 644 20.34 -30.44 30.98
C ALA A 644 18.84 -30.31 30.64
N LEU A 645 18.31 -31.29 29.91
CA LEU A 645 16.88 -31.54 29.75
C LEU A 645 16.45 -32.65 30.71
N THR A 646 15.68 -32.33 31.73
CA THR A 646 15.23 -33.29 32.75
C THR A 646 13.71 -33.44 32.73
N PHE A 647 13.24 -34.64 33.06
CA PHE A 647 11.81 -34.95 33.16
C PHE A 647 11.50 -35.39 34.58
N ASP A 648 10.47 -34.79 35.18
CA ASP A 648 10.03 -35.16 36.51
C ASP A 648 9.64 -36.64 36.58
N ASN A 649 10.04 -37.32 37.65
CA ASN A 649 9.85 -38.77 37.83
C ASN A 649 10.32 -39.65 36.65
N ALA A 650 11.36 -39.20 35.91
CA ALA A 650 11.92 -39.84 34.71
C ALA A 650 10.98 -39.95 33.49
N ALA A 651 9.71 -39.58 33.60
CA ALA A 651 8.76 -39.51 32.50
C ALA A 651 7.69 -38.44 32.77
N ALA A 652 7.71 -37.36 32.00
CA ALA A 652 6.81 -36.21 32.21
C ALA A 652 6.41 -35.55 30.89
N GLY A 653 5.29 -34.83 30.91
CA GLY A 653 4.82 -34.00 29.81
C GLY A 653 4.50 -34.72 28.50
N SER A 654 4.07 -33.94 27.51
CA SER A 654 3.72 -34.40 26.17
C SER A 654 4.57 -33.74 25.08
N LEU A 655 5.01 -34.53 24.09
CA LEU A 655 5.46 -34.01 22.80
C LEU A 655 4.31 -34.10 21.81
N ASN A 656 3.92 -32.96 21.23
CA ASN A 656 2.87 -32.85 20.23
C ASN A 656 3.48 -32.45 18.89
N VAL A 657 3.31 -33.28 17.86
CA VAL A 657 3.82 -33.03 16.51
C VAL A 657 2.66 -32.75 15.56
N SER A 658 2.79 -31.75 14.70
CA SER A 658 1.80 -31.48 13.64
C SER A 658 2.48 -31.12 12.32
N LEU A 659 1.92 -31.61 11.22
CA LEU A 659 2.28 -31.18 9.87
C LEU A 659 1.50 -29.93 9.51
N ILE A 660 2.18 -28.97 8.87
CA ILE A 660 1.60 -27.70 8.41
C ILE A 660 1.90 -27.49 6.92
N ASP A 661 1.28 -26.48 6.31
CA ASP A 661 1.53 -26.05 4.92
C ASP A 661 1.40 -27.15 3.85
N GLY A 662 0.65 -28.22 4.15
CA GLY A 662 0.51 -29.38 3.26
C GLY A 662 1.80 -30.21 3.12
N PHE A 663 2.79 -30.00 3.99
CA PHE A 663 4.04 -30.74 3.95
C PHE A 663 3.81 -32.24 4.20
N ALA A 664 4.35 -33.07 3.30
CA ALA A 664 4.28 -34.52 3.37
C ALA A 664 5.69 -35.10 3.53
N PRO A 665 6.13 -35.39 4.76
CA PRO A 665 7.44 -35.97 5.01
C PRO A 665 7.64 -37.30 4.28
N ALA A 666 8.80 -37.47 3.65
CA ALA A 666 9.18 -38.68 2.93
C ALA A 666 9.92 -39.67 3.83
N TYR A 667 9.82 -40.96 3.50
CA TYR A 667 10.55 -42.02 4.19
C TYR A 667 12.05 -41.71 4.30
N GLY A 668 12.61 -41.90 5.50
CA GLY A 668 14.02 -41.67 5.81
C GLY A 668 14.36 -40.21 6.14
N GLN A 669 13.43 -39.25 5.99
CA GLN A 669 13.67 -37.88 6.46
C GLN A 669 13.75 -37.84 7.99
N SER A 670 14.57 -36.93 8.51
CA SER A 670 14.81 -36.75 9.93
C SER A 670 14.72 -35.28 10.31
N PHE A 671 14.21 -35.01 11.51
CA PHE A 671 13.98 -33.67 12.04
C PHE A 671 14.54 -33.59 13.46
N GLU A 672 15.69 -32.93 13.63
CA GLU A 672 16.31 -32.69 14.94
C GLU A 672 15.55 -31.57 15.67
N ILE A 673 14.60 -31.94 16.54
CA ILE A 673 13.63 -31.02 17.13
C ILE A 673 14.09 -30.42 18.45
N ILE A 674 15.00 -31.09 19.17
CA ILE A 674 15.56 -30.59 20.43
C ILE A 674 17.05 -30.90 20.50
N THR A 675 17.87 -29.94 20.92
CA THR A 675 19.26 -30.18 21.34
C THR A 675 19.44 -29.87 22.83
N PHE A 676 20.33 -30.61 23.50
CA PHE A 676 20.65 -30.44 24.93
C PHE A 676 22.07 -30.93 25.26
N ALA A 677 22.63 -30.50 26.40
CA ALA A 677 23.92 -30.99 26.87
C ALA A 677 23.85 -32.40 27.49
N SER A 678 22.75 -32.71 28.17
CA SER A 678 22.45 -34.05 28.70
C SER A 678 20.95 -34.21 28.92
N ARG A 679 20.48 -35.46 28.97
CA ARG A 679 19.08 -35.78 29.23
C ARG A 679 18.93 -36.80 30.35
N ASP A 680 17.94 -36.57 31.22
CA ASP A 680 17.46 -37.54 32.21
C ASP A 680 15.93 -37.67 32.13
N GLY A 681 15.46 -38.87 31.79
CA GLY A 681 14.04 -39.16 31.56
C GLY A 681 13.53 -38.84 30.14
N LEU A 682 12.24 -39.08 29.87
CA LEU A 682 11.61 -38.99 28.55
C LEU A 682 10.20 -38.34 28.58
N PHE A 683 9.64 -38.04 27.40
CA PHE A 683 8.25 -37.56 27.32
C PHE A 683 7.28 -38.69 27.70
N ALA A 684 6.34 -38.42 28.61
CA ALA A 684 5.36 -39.41 29.03
C ALA A 684 4.31 -39.70 27.94
N SER A 685 4.00 -38.71 27.10
CA SER A 685 3.05 -38.84 25.99
C SER A 685 3.63 -38.32 24.68
N LEU A 686 3.34 -39.02 23.57
CA LEU A 686 3.74 -38.64 22.22
C LEU A 686 2.50 -38.59 21.34
N ASN A 687 2.19 -37.42 20.79
CA ASN A 687 0.97 -37.16 20.03
C ASN A 687 1.29 -36.69 18.61
N GLY A 688 0.42 -37.02 17.65
CA GLY A 688 0.53 -36.56 16.26
C GLY A 688 1.67 -37.20 15.46
N LEU A 689 2.15 -38.38 15.86
CA LEU A 689 3.24 -39.07 15.17
C LEU A 689 2.81 -39.71 13.84
N GLN A 690 1.52 -39.96 13.61
CA GLN A 690 1.06 -40.54 12.36
C GLN A 690 1.12 -39.50 11.23
N ILE A 691 1.82 -39.82 10.13
CA ILE A 691 1.92 -38.95 8.95
C ILE A 691 0.79 -39.31 7.96
N ASN A 692 0.65 -40.59 7.64
CA ASN A 692 -0.41 -41.12 6.79
C ASN A 692 -0.63 -42.62 7.07
N SER A 693 -1.26 -43.35 6.16
CA SER A 693 -1.48 -44.80 6.31
C SER A 693 -0.21 -45.65 6.18
N ALA A 694 0.85 -45.12 5.56
CA ALA A 694 2.09 -45.82 5.26
C ALA A 694 3.29 -45.36 6.09
N LEU A 695 3.28 -44.14 6.63
CA LEU A 695 4.40 -43.51 7.32
C LEU A 695 3.98 -42.95 8.69
N HIS A 696 4.94 -42.97 9.63
CA HIS A 696 4.85 -42.30 10.92
C HIS A 696 6.22 -41.76 11.35
N PHE A 697 6.22 -40.86 12.33
CA PHE A 697 7.41 -40.41 13.03
C PHE A 697 7.77 -41.39 14.16
N GLU A 698 9.00 -41.88 14.14
CA GLU A 698 9.64 -42.51 15.30
C GLU A 698 10.44 -41.46 16.06
N VAL A 699 10.28 -41.41 17.39
CA VAL A 699 11.00 -40.47 18.25
C VAL A 699 12.28 -41.14 18.75
N VAL A 700 13.43 -40.61 18.36
CA VAL A 700 14.76 -41.10 18.73
C VAL A 700 15.36 -40.18 19.78
N TYR A 701 15.71 -40.76 20.93
CA TYR A 701 16.39 -40.06 22.02
C TYR A 701 17.87 -40.40 22.03
N SER A 702 18.71 -39.43 21.69
CA SER A 702 20.17 -39.54 21.68
C SER A 702 20.79 -39.01 22.98
N ALA A 703 22.12 -38.97 23.05
CA ALA A 703 22.85 -38.38 24.18
C ALA A 703 22.73 -36.85 24.24
N THR A 704 22.50 -36.19 23.10
CA THR A 704 22.54 -34.72 22.94
C THR A 704 21.36 -34.14 22.15
N ASP A 705 20.47 -34.99 21.64
CA ASP A 705 19.34 -34.56 20.80
C ASP A 705 18.12 -35.47 20.95
N ILE A 706 16.96 -34.92 20.55
CA ILE A 706 15.75 -35.68 20.22
C ILE A 706 15.43 -35.42 18.74
N THR A 707 15.32 -36.51 17.98
CA THR A 707 15.10 -36.48 16.53
C THR A 707 13.85 -37.26 16.16
N LEU A 708 13.02 -36.72 15.26
CA LEU A 708 11.92 -37.43 14.62
C LEU A 708 12.41 -38.06 13.32
N VAL A 709 12.23 -39.37 13.14
CA VAL A 709 12.63 -40.08 11.92
C VAL A 709 11.38 -40.63 11.23
N VAL A 710 11.25 -40.41 9.92
CA VAL A 710 10.12 -40.92 9.14
C VAL A 710 10.36 -42.38 8.77
N VAL A 711 9.52 -43.26 9.32
CA VAL A 711 9.63 -44.73 9.18
C VAL A 711 8.27 -45.33 8.75
N PRO A 712 8.23 -46.60 8.27
CA PRO A 712 6.99 -47.23 7.82
C PRO A 712 6.03 -47.46 8.99
N ALA A 713 4.73 -47.27 8.77
CA ALA A 713 3.70 -47.46 9.78
C ALA A 713 3.66 -48.92 10.30
N PRO A 714 3.40 -49.15 11.60
CA PRO A 714 3.25 -50.49 12.15
C PRO A 714 2.06 -51.21 11.47
N GLY A 715 2.36 -52.15 10.58
CA GLY A 715 1.34 -52.87 9.80
C GLY A 715 1.66 -53.05 8.30
N VAL A 716 2.64 -52.33 7.77
CA VAL A 716 3.08 -52.46 6.36
C VAL A 716 4.18 -53.53 6.18
N LEU A 717 4.70 -54.09 7.29
CA LEU A 717 5.62 -55.23 7.26
C LEU A 717 4.85 -56.56 7.11
N GLY A 718 4.47 -56.89 5.88
CA GLY A 718 4.15 -58.27 5.53
C GLY A 718 5.39 -59.16 5.68
N VAL A 719 5.48 -59.89 6.80
CA VAL A 719 6.12 -61.21 7.02
C VAL A 719 7.60 -61.43 6.55
N GLY A 720 8.33 -60.45 6.01
CA GLY A 720 9.65 -60.67 5.40
C GLY A 720 10.90 -60.21 6.17
N ALA A 721 10.79 -59.38 7.21
CA ALA A 721 11.95 -58.65 7.75
C ALA A 721 12.19 -58.79 9.27
N LEU A 722 11.64 -59.82 9.92
CA LEU A 722 11.82 -60.04 11.36
C LEU A 722 13.14 -60.75 11.76
N ALA A 723 14.12 -60.85 10.86
CA ALA A 723 15.41 -61.49 11.14
C ALA A 723 16.65 -60.55 11.12
N GLY A 724 16.50 -59.27 10.74
CA GLY A 724 17.65 -58.37 10.53
C GLY A 724 17.98 -57.40 11.67
N LEU A 725 17.01 -57.00 12.50
CA LEU A 725 17.17 -55.84 13.41
C LEU A 725 17.40 -56.17 14.88
N ALA A 726 17.46 -57.45 15.26
CA ALA A 726 17.83 -57.87 16.62
C ALA A 726 19.37 -57.91 16.85
N ALA A 727 20.19 -57.69 15.81
CA ALA A 727 21.65 -57.85 15.90
C ALA A 727 22.43 -56.56 16.20
N LEU A 728 21.82 -55.36 16.24
CA LEU A 728 22.52 -54.11 16.58
C LEU A 728 22.24 -53.54 17.98
N ARG A 729 21.42 -54.20 18.81
CA ARG A 729 21.15 -53.75 20.19
C ARG A 729 22.24 -54.14 21.22
N ARG A 730 23.45 -54.44 20.75
CA ARG A 730 24.66 -54.61 21.57
C ARG A 730 25.89 -54.06 20.85
N ARG A 731 26.08 -52.74 20.89
CA ARG A 731 27.40 -52.11 21.13
C ARG A 731 27.29 -50.58 21.20
N ARG A 732 27.52 -50.09 22.43
CA ARG A 732 27.86 -48.73 22.90
C ARG A 732 26.76 -47.69 22.87
#